data_AF-A0A163GU28-F1
#
_entry.id   AF-A0A163GU28-F1
#
_cell.length_a   1.000
_cell.length_b   1.000
_cell.length_c   1.000
_cell.angle_alpha   90.00
_cell.angle_beta   90.00
_cell.angle_gamma   90.00
#
_symmetry.space_group_name_H-M   'P 1'
#
loop_
_entity.id
_entity.type
_entity.pdbx_description
1 polymer ?
#
loop_
_entity_poly.entity_id
_entity_poly.type
_entity_poly.pdbx_seq_one_letter_code
_entity_poly.pdbx_strand_id
1 'polypeptide(L)'
;MFRIRPSIPRLGPRSLESSRAWISSSASVSAGSKAGMMSHWTPEKLATTEKYPLTLELFDKMHPNTEEPAKKMQQSQSRAKKKSITTRHARTQIVSPDLCDDVFAYYGKSLEIHRGCDILDINPGAGLWSQKLHAFLQPRSHVLLEPNPDRFRSFLDPLLNAPGSKYKLVQKDTTELQSYTQLVDEGVFPHQTRIDPDDGSRQEVNTTLLVTGMLAWDPTLPGMAFDSMAKQLYNFFASAVRTNELFHAYGRVRTLLWMAADDFRPLLAESSAQFAKGNCLLEMTHDTQQVVNGPRSKRGMGKGTSGREPQYEIESMIGALRRGRENGMPLPTHRQDTIHQIAAEIEELTAGTGRTRYTWLHDYLVAKHHEGNSAIGMLPDSFFTHADEAKAVQAKYPDLDLEAMGNARVSGVRRVGSFWADKKDHPGREEVQSYVVTKAADRALVTKKESIEAIADIGEEMYHAECRALRMSPGPEKDALLKEIADLETKWNKPLAKIGVNYRTTPHSVLDDRLSLRSPPYPRLQWDRRPFEPLTMHPDEAWPPTRLSLISSTPFPRPAGQTADWYEWVQDFLYGLFSMGSQSLPEALDKMQHGASQIIDSCPSLRDPDKGGRLNMRHLRVRMLTAEMIEQLVLAYRDWPFKEPGSDHNRYFRWKGMNKGGDKFGGM
;
A
#
# COMPACT_ATOMS: atom_id res chain seq x y z
N MET A 1 2.87 -32.38 26.13
CA MET A 1 2.00 -31.17 26.08
C MET A 1 2.86 -30.02 25.53
N PHE A 2 2.98 -29.92 24.21
CA PHE A 2 3.85 -28.95 23.53
C PHE A 2 3.09 -27.65 23.32
N ARG A 3 3.51 -26.56 23.96
CA ARG A 3 3.00 -25.21 23.67
C ARG A 3 3.45 -24.80 22.27
N ILE A 4 2.53 -24.87 21.31
CA ILE A 4 2.68 -24.31 19.98
C ILE A 4 2.67 -22.78 20.12
N ARG A 5 3.79 -22.12 19.85
CA ARG A 5 3.83 -20.66 19.68
C ARG A 5 3.41 -20.35 18.24
N PRO A 6 2.53 -19.37 17.98
CA PRO A 6 2.25 -18.91 16.63
C PRO A 6 3.56 -18.41 16.00
N SER A 7 3.86 -18.89 14.79
CA SER A 7 5.04 -18.46 14.05
C SER A 7 4.78 -17.07 13.46
N ILE A 8 5.31 -16.03 14.12
CA ILE A 8 5.26 -14.66 13.60
C ILE A 8 5.98 -14.64 12.25
N PRO A 9 5.33 -14.21 11.15
CA PRO A 9 6.02 -14.01 9.88
C PRO A 9 6.98 -12.83 10.02
N ARG A 10 8.27 -13.10 10.30
CA ARG A 10 9.31 -12.10 10.09
C ARG A 10 9.50 -11.95 8.58
N LEU A 11 9.42 -10.72 8.08
CA LEU A 11 9.90 -10.42 6.73
C LEU A 11 11.38 -10.80 6.68
N GLY A 12 11.76 -11.61 5.69
CA GLY A 12 13.14 -12.05 5.51
C GLY A 12 14.10 -10.86 5.36
N PRO A 13 15.42 -11.07 5.56
CA PRO A 13 16.39 -10.00 5.53
C PRO A 13 16.63 -9.56 4.07
N ARG A 14 15.75 -8.74 3.52
CA ARG A 14 16.12 -7.88 2.39
C ARG A 14 16.90 -6.69 2.96
N SER A 15 18.21 -6.77 2.73
CA SER A 15 19.19 -5.68 2.81
C SER A 15 18.94 -4.60 3.87
N LEU A 16 19.61 -4.77 5.01
CA LEU A 16 20.03 -3.66 5.89
C LEU A 16 20.82 -2.55 5.15
N GLU A 17 21.11 -2.72 3.85
CA GLU A 17 21.71 -1.70 3.00
C GLU A 17 20.69 -0.79 2.30
N SER A 18 19.43 -1.20 2.09
CA SER A 18 18.40 -0.30 1.53
C SER A 18 17.70 0.53 2.62
N SER A 19 17.69 0.06 3.87
CA SER A 19 17.25 0.85 5.03
C SER A 19 18.28 1.88 5.50
N ARG A 20 19.53 1.82 5.00
CA ARG A 20 20.51 2.90 5.18
C ARG A 20 20.23 4.12 4.28
N ALA A 21 19.48 3.95 3.19
CA ALA A 21 19.15 5.05 2.27
C ALA A 21 17.88 5.84 2.66
N TRP A 22 17.16 5.42 3.71
CA TRP A 22 15.92 6.07 4.18
C TRP A 22 16.11 6.96 5.42
N ILE A 23 17.36 7.24 5.80
CA ILE A 23 17.71 8.20 6.88
C ILE A 23 18.34 9.49 6.31
N SER A 24 18.42 9.67 5.00
CA SER A 24 18.92 10.92 4.39
C SER A 24 17.80 11.90 4.02
N SER A 25 16.97 12.26 5.00
CA SER A 25 16.43 13.62 5.12
C SER A 25 16.88 14.21 6.46
N SER A 26 18.12 13.96 6.84
CA SER A 26 18.79 14.76 7.86
C SER A 26 19.49 15.91 7.16
N ALA A 27 18.94 17.11 7.30
CA ALA A 27 19.63 18.34 7.01
C ALA A 27 21.04 18.27 7.62
N SER A 28 22.05 18.62 6.83
CA SER A 28 23.43 18.77 7.28
C SER A 28 23.50 19.92 8.28
N VAL A 29 23.30 19.63 9.55
CA VAL A 29 23.63 20.55 10.64
C VAL A 29 25.12 20.38 10.89
N SER A 30 25.88 21.37 10.44
CA SER A 30 27.30 21.54 10.78
C SER A 30 27.49 21.46 12.29
N ALA A 31 28.50 20.70 12.70
CA ALA A 31 28.85 20.47 14.09
C ALA A 31 29.11 21.80 14.83
N GLY A 32 28.28 22.10 15.83
CA GLY A 32 28.54 23.19 16.75
C GLY A 32 27.34 23.85 17.41
N SER A 33 26.49 23.12 18.16
CA SER A 33 25.77 23.68 19.33
C SER A 33 24.96 22.62 20.07
N LYS A 34 25.08 22.57 21.40
CA LYS A 34 24.25 21.76 22.33
C LYS A 34 22.91 22.44 22.67
N ALA A 35 22.20 23.00 21.70
CA ALA A 35 20.87 23.60 21.89
C ALA A 35 19.95 23.25 20.70
N GLY A 36 18.74 22.76 20.96
CA GLY A 36 17.70 22.59 19.92
C GLY A 36 17.23 21.15 19.62
N MET A 37 16.80 20.37 20.62
CA MET A 37 15.89 19.25 20.33
C MET A 37 14.45 19.78 20.32
N MET A 38 13.83 19.86 19.15
CA MET A 38 12.41 20.22 19.04
C MET A 38 11.54 19.09 19.62
N SER A 39 10.53 19.47 20.41
CA SER A 39 9.46 18.56 20.86
C SER A 39 8.69 18.03 19.66
N HIS A 40 8.31 16.74 19.65
CA HIS A 40 7.40 16.21 18.63
C HIS A 40 6.02 16.90 18.67
N TRP A 41 5.54 17.18 19.89
CA TRP A 41 4.29 17.89 20.13
C TRP A 41 4.51 19.39 19.97
N THR A 42 4.47 19.87 18.73
CA THR A 42 4.48 21.30 18.37
C THR A 42 3.06 21.88 18.40
N PRO A 43 2.88 23.21 18.39
CA PRO A 43 1.54 23.83 18.29
C PRO A 43 0.74 23.32 17.08
N GLU A 44 1.38 23.10 15.93
CA GLU A 44 0.73 22.57 14.73
C GLU A 44 0.26 21.12 14.94
N LYS A 45 1.06 20.31 15.64
CA LYS A 45 0.74 18.92 16.01
C LYS A 45 -0.31 18.80 17.12
N LEU A 46 -0.68 19.91 17.74
CA LEU A 46 -1.71 19.98 18.77
C LEU A 46 -2.86 20.90 18.37
N ALA A 47 -2.89 21.32 17.10
CA ALA A 47 -3.90 22.24 16.61
C ALA A 47 -5.31 21.69 16.84
N THR A 48 -6.17 22.56 17.39
CA THR A 48 -7.59 22.32 17.61
C THR A 48 -8.42 23.16 16.65
N THR A 49 -9.71 22.87 16.55
CA THR A 49 -10.64 23.64 15.72
C THR A 49 -11.97 23.81 16.45
N GLU A 50 -12.54 25.02 16.42
CA GLU A 50 -13.88 25.28 16.96
C GLU A 50 -14.97 24.55 16.17
N LYS A 51 -14.70 24.20 14.90
CA LYS A 51 -15.61 23.39 14.06
C LYS A 51 -15.94 22.05 14.72
N TYR A 52 -14.97 21.46 15.42
CA TYR A 52 -15.12 20.20 16.12
C TYR A 52 -14.75 20.40 17.60
N PRO A 53 -15.72 20.78 18.46
CA PRO A 53 -15.48 21.08 19.87
C PRO A 53 -14.80 19.94 20.65
N LEU A 54 -14.97 18.69 20.20
CA LEU A 54 -14.29 17.53 20.76
C LEU A 54 -12.76 17.67 20.71
N THR A 55 -12.19 18.39 19.75
CA THR A 55 -10.74 18.66 19.70
C THR A 55 -10.26 19.49 20.88
N LEU A 56 -11.04 20.49 21.30
CA LEU A 56 -10.75 21.34 22.46
C LEU A 56 -10.84 20.53 23.75
N GLU A 57 -11.91 19.73 23.89
CA GLU A 57 -12.10 18.88 25.06
C GLU A 57 -11.00 17.82 25.19
N LEU A 58 -10.59 17.21 24.07
CA LEU A 58 -9.46 16.29 24.02
C LEU A 58 -8.12 16.98 24.30
N PHE A 59 -7.92 18.20 23.81
CA PHE A 59 -6.72 18.97 24.12
C PHE A 59 -6.62 19.24 25.63
N ASP A 60 -7.71 19.65 26.27
CA ASP A 60 -7.74 19.99 27.69
C ASP A 60 -7.60 18.74 28.58
N LYS A 61 -8.35 17.68 28.29
CA LYS A 61 -8.44 16.49 29.15
C LYS A 61 -7.41 15.42 28.82
N MET A 62 -7.00 15.33 27.57
CA MET A 62 -6.26 14.19 27.00
C MET A 62 -4.95 14.58 26.34
N HIS A 63 -4.41 15.76 26.69
CA HIS A 63 -3.18 16.30 26.14
C HIS A 63 -2.07 15.24 26.02
N PRO A 64 -1.39 15.08 24.87
CA PRO A 64 -0.38 14.02 24.70
C PRO A 64 0.77 14.02 25.71
N ASN A 65 1.08 15.18 26.30
CA ASN A 65 2.03 15.29 27.41
C ASN A 65 1.57 14.63 28.72
N THR A 66 0.34 14.16 28.84
CA THR A 66 -0.10 13.35 29.99
C THR A 66 0.01 11.85 29.71
N GLU A 67 0.43 11.43 28.50
CA GLU A 67 0.67 10.02 28.21
C GLU A 67 1.83 9.46 29.02
N GLU A 68 1.65 8.22 29.48
CA GLU A 68 2.74 7.45 30.06
C GLU A 68 3.76 7.09 28.98
N PRO A 69 5.06 7.12 29.28
CA PRO A 69 6.08 6.67 28.34
C PRO A 69 5.88 5.17 28.04
N ALA A 70 5.91 4.80 26.76
CA ALA A 70 5.77 3.39 26.37
C ALA A 70 6.81 2.51 27.08
N LYS A 71 6.38 1.34 27.58
CA LYS A 71 7.27 0.34 28.17
C LYS A 71 8.34 -0.02 27.13
N LYS A 72 9.62 0.10 27.48
CA LYS A 72 10.71 -0.29 26.59
C LYS A 72 10.56 -1.77 26.25
N MET A 73 10.24 -2.09 24.99
CA MET A 73 10.49 -3.43 24.47
C MET A 73 11.99 -3.71 24.62
N GLN A 74 12.35 -4.72 25.40
CA GLN A 74 13.72 -5.22 25.49
C GLN A 74 14.13 -5.79 24.13
N GLN A 75 14.61 -4.94 23.22
CA GLN A 75 15.30 -5.40 22.03
C GLN A 75 16.69 -5.89 22.43
N SER A 76 17.02 -7.11 21.99
CA SER A 76 18.34 -7.70 22.11
C SER A 76 19.42 -6.78 21.56
N GLN A 77 20.52 -6.73 22.29
CA GLN A 77 21.70 -5.90 22.07
C GLN A 77 22.16 -5.83 20.60
N SER A 78 22.07 -4.65 19.97
CA SER A 78 23.12 -4.19 19.05
C SER A 78 23.12 -2.67 18.85
N ARG A 79 24.26 -2.08 19.28
CA ARG A 79 24.94 -0.81 18.97
C ARG A 79 24.21 0.55 18.81
N ALA A 80 24.88 1.52 19.44
CA ALA A 80 24.78 2.98 19.40
C ALA A 80 23.56 3.61 20.11
N LYS A 81 23.75 3.88 21.41
CA LYS A 81 22.89 4.74 22.24
C LYS A 81 22.77 6.15 21.63
N LYS A 82 21.73 6.40 20.84
CA LYS A 82 21.10 7.73 20.83
C LYS A 82 20.17 7.77 22.04
N LYS A 83 20.39 8.72 22.96
CA LYS A 83 19.43 9.03 24.04
C LYS A 83 18.17 9.56 23.35
N SER A 84 17.18 8.71 23.08
CA SER A 84 15.86 9.21 22.66
C SER A 84 15.17 9.77 23.90
N ILE A 85 14.51 10.92 23.75
CA ILE A 85 13.39 11.28 24.63
C ILE A 85 12.45 10.06 24.60
N THR A 86 11.95 9.64 25.77
CA THR A 86 10.83 8.70 25.81
C THR A 86 9.68 9.36 25.10
N THR A 87 9.42 8.93 23.87
CA THR A 87 8.33 9.46 23.06
C THR A 87 7.01 9.02 23.69
N ARG A 88 6.21 9.99 24.08
CA ARG A 88 4.82 9.78 24.49
C ARG A 88 3.99 9.54 23.23
N HIS A 89 3.38 8.37 23.13
CA HIS A 89 2.57 7.97 21.97
C HIS A 89 1.10 8.18 22.32
N ALA A 90 0.46 9.17 21.70
CA ALA A 90 -0.96 9.44 21.90
C ALA A 90 -1.79 8.71 20.85
N ARG A 91 -2.94 8.16 21.24
CA ARG A 91 -3.90 7.56 20.30
C ARG A 91 -4.66 8.65 19.57
N THR A 92 -4.63 8.60 18.24
CA THR A 92 -5.42 9.50 17.40
C THR A 92 -6.92 9.24 17.60
N GLN A 93 -7.73 10.29 17.56
CA GLN A 93 -9.18 10.24 17.72
C GLN A 93 -9.86 10.78 16.46
N ILE A 94 -10.95 10.17 16.03
CA ILE A 94 -11.86 10.81 15.07
C ILE A 94 -12.67 11.85 15.83
N VAL A 95 -12.72 13.07 15.30
CA VAL A 95 -13.39 14.21 15.94
C VAL A 95 -14.49 14.84 15.10
N SER A 96 -14.60 14.46 13.83
CA SER A 96 -15.60 14.95 12.88
C SER A 96 -16.84 14.06 12.84
N PRO A 97 -18.02 14.55 13.30
CA PRO A 97 -19.28 13.85 13.08
C PRO A 97 -19.63 13.75 11.59
N ASP A 98 -19.30 14.79 10.80
CA ASP A 98 -19.56 14.87 9.36
C ASP A 98 -18.83 13.76 8.60
N LEU A 99 -17.57 13.46 8.98
CA LEU A 99 -16.81 12.35 8.38
C LEU A 99 -17.49 11.01 8.65
N CYS A 100 -17.94 10.79 9.88
CA CYS A 100 -18.67 9.58 10.23
C CYS A 100 -19.96 9.46 9.42
N ASP A 101 -20.75 10.54 9.34
CA ASP A 101 -22.02 10.54 8.63
C ASP A 101 -21.83 10.31 7.12
N ASP A 102 -20.80 10.92 6.52
CA ASP A 102 -20.43 10.69 5.12
C ASP A 102 -19.99 9.24 4.88
N VAL A 103 -19.25 8.63 5.81
CA VAL A 103 -18.89 7.21 5.72
C VAL A 103 -20.14 6.33 5.71
N PHE A 104 -21.12 6.59 6.56
CA PHE A 104 -22.36 5.79 6.58
C PHE A 104 -23.25 6.06 5.38
N ALA A 105 -23.33 7.29 4.88
CA ALA A 105 -24.04 7.62 3.66
C ALA A 105 -23.40 6.94 2.42
N TYR A 106 -22.07 6.92 2.36
CA TYR A 106 -21.35 6.39 1.22
C TYR A 106 -21.19 4.87 1.24
N TYR A 107 -20.80 4.30 2.39
CA TYR A 107 -20.42 2.89 2.54
C TYR A 107 -21.43 2.05 3.35
N GLY A 108 -22.40 2.68 4.01
CA GLY A 108 -23.31 2.03 4.95
C GLY A 108 -24.07 0.84 4.39
N LYS A 109 -24.44 0.87 3.10
CA LYS A 109 -25.09 -0.27 2.42
C LYS A 109 -24.28 -1.58 2.53
N SER A 110 -22.96 -1.50 2.51
CA SER A 110 -22.08 -2.67 2.69
C SER A 110 -22.07 -3.19 4.13
N LEU A 111 -22.39 -2.33 5.11
CA LEU A 111 -22.39 -2.64 6.53
C LEU A 111 -23.75 -3.13 7.04
N GLU A 112 -24.84 -2.94 6.29
CA GLU A 112 -26.20 -3.40 6.64
C GLU A 112 -26.27 -4.89 6.98
N ILE A 113 -25.40 -5.70 6.38
CA ILE A 113 -25.28 -7.14 6.70
C ILE A 113 -24.95 -7.41 8.18
N HIS A 114 -24.45 -6.41 8.91
CA HIS A 114 -24.10 -6.45 10.32
C HIS A 114 -25.13 -5.74 11.22
N ARG A 115 -26.32 -5.39 10.72
CA ARG A 115 -27.37 -4.81 11.56
C ARG A 115 -27.75 -5.78 12.67
N GLY A 116 -27.80 -5.31 13.93
CA GLY A 116 -28.10 -6.15 15.09
C GLY A 116 -26.96 -7.08 15.54
N CYS A 117 -25.75 -6.93 14.99
CA CYS A 117 -24.59 -7.76 15.35
C CYS A 117 -24.07 -7.50 16.78
N ASP A 118 -23.09 -8.30 17.18
CA ASP A 118 -22.16 -7.94 18.24
C ASP A 118 -21.01 -7.10 17.66
N ILE A 119 -20.53 -6.10 18.39
CA ILE A 119 -19.38 -5.27 18.00
C ILE A 119 -18.26 -5.43 19.02
N LEU A 120 -17.03 -5.66 18.54
CA LEU A 120 -15.80 -5.43 19.29
C LEU A 120 -15.16 -4.13 18.80
N ASP A 121 -15.05 -3.13 19.65
CA ASP A 121 -14.44 -1.83 19.34
C ASP A 121 -13.11 -1.67 20.08
N ILE A 122 -12.02 -1.69 19.32
CA ILE A 122 -10.65 -1.66 19.80
C ILE A 122 -10.17 -0.21 19.92
N ASN A 123 -9.74 0.21 21.12
CA ASN A 123 -9.31 1.59 21.38
C ASN A 123 -10.38 2.63 20.99
N PRO A 124 -11.60 2.57 21.57
CA PRO A 124 -12.69 3.47 21.20
C PRO A 124 -12.39 4.93 21.55
N GLY A 125 -11.50 5.17 22.53
CA GLY A 125 -11.08 6.50 22.94
C GLY A 125 -12.26 7.40 23.33
N ALA A 126 -12.42 8.55 22.69
CA ALA A 126 -13.55 9.45 22.95
C ALA A 126 -14.91 8.89 22.48
N GLY A 127 -14.93 7.79 21.73
CA GLY A 127 -16.14 7.06 21.39
C GLY A 127 -17.04 7.72 20.34
N LEU A 128 -16.62 8.79 19.65
CA LEU A 128 -17.43 9.43 18.61
C LEU A 128 -17.76 8.44 17.47
N TRP A 129 -16.75 7.75 16.94
CA TRP A 129 -16.93 6.70 15.93
C TRP A 129 -17.82 5.57 16.47
N SER A 130 -17.55 5.11 17.70
CA SER A 130 -18.31 4.08 18.39
C SER A 130 -19.80 4.41 18.51
N GLN A 131 -20.12 5.67 18.82
CA GLN A 131 -21.50 6.18 18.90
C GLN A 131 -22.20 6.16 17.55
N LYS A 132 -21.54 6.71 16.52
CA LYS A 132 -22.12 6.78 15.17
C LYS A 132 -22.34 5.38 14.57
N LEU A 133 -21.36 4.49 14.71
CA LEU A 133 -21.48 3.10 14.26
C LEU A 133 -22.58 2.33 15.02
N HIS A 134 -22.67 2.51 16.34
CA HIS A 134 -23.73 1.90 17.14
C HIS A 134 -25.12 2.38 16.71
N ALA A 135 -25.29 3.68 16.49
CA ALA A 135 -26.54 4.24 16.02
C ALA A 135 -26.92 3.70 14.64
N PHE A 136 -25.94 3.52 13.74
CA PHE A 136 -26.18 2.96 12.41
C PHE A 136 -26.58 1.48 12.46
N LEU A 137 -25.80 0.64 13.17
CA LEU A 137 -25.96 -0.82 13.16
C LEU A 137 -26.98 -1.35 14.18
N GLN A 138 -27.31 -0.58 15.23
CA GLN A 138 -28.19 -1.01 16.32
C GLN A 138 -27.78 -2.38 16.91
N PRO A 139 -26.53 -2.53 17.39
CA PRO A 139 -26.00 -3.82 17.81
C PRO A 139 -26.69 -4.35 19.07
N ARG A 140 -26.74 -5.68 19.22
CA ARG A 140 -27.24 -6.31 20.45
C ARG A 140 -26.24 -6.21 21.62
N SER A 141 -24.95 -6.11 21.31
CA SER A 141 -23.87 -5.88 22.28
C SER A 141 -22.73 -5.11 21.60
N HIS A 142 -22.19 -4.10 22.26
CA HIS A 142 -21.07 -3.28 21.77
C HIS A 142 -19.96 -3.23 22.83
N VAL A 143 -18.92 -4.03 22.65
CA VAL A 143 -17.81 -4.18 23.60
C VAL A 143 -16.72 -3.16 23.28
N LEU A 144 -16.46 -2.27 24.23
CA LEU A 144 -15.42 -1.26 24.22
C LEU A 144 -14.15 -1.83 24.86
N LEU A 145 -13.14 -2.17 24.06
CA LEU A 145 -11.86 -2.69 24.51
C LEU A 145 -10.87 -1.53 24.70
N GLU A 146 -10.74 -1.07 25.94
CA GLU A 146 -10.01 0.15 26.28
C GLU A 146 -8.95 -0.14 27.36
N PRO A 147 -7.64 -0.04 27.06
CA PRO A 147 -6.58 -0.34 28.02
C PRO A 147 -6.52 0.65 29.20
N ASN A 148 -6.93 1.90 28.99
CA ASN A 148 -6.90 2.96 29.99
C ASN A 148 -8.28 3.67 30.08
N PRO A 149 -9.29 2.99 30.64
CA PRO A 149 -10.66 3.51 30.66
C PRO A 149 -10.82 4.76 31.50
N ASP A 150 -10.04 4.89 32.59
CA ASP A 150 -10.06 6.08 33.44
C ASP A 150 -9.70 7.36 32.67
N ARG A 151 -8.77 7.25 31.71
CA ARG A 151 -8.38 8.37 30.84
C ARG A 151 -9.58 8.87 30.03
N PHE A 152 -10.41 7.96 29.51
CA PHE A 152 -11.56 8.28 28.64
C PHE A 152 -12.89 8.30 29.38
N ARG A 153 -12.87 8.23 30.71
CA ARG A 153 -14.05 8.05 31.54
C ARG A 153 -15.15 9.09 31.28
N SER A 154 -14.79 10.36 31.13
CA SER A 154 -15.76 11.43 30.86
C SER A 154 -16.52 11.25 29.54
N PHE A 155 -15.94 10.51 28.59
CA PHE A 155 -16.54 10.24 27.28
C PHE A 155 -17.29 8.91 27.25
N LEU A 156 -16.77 7.89 27.93
CA LEU A 156 -17.31 6.53 27.88
C LEU A 156 -18.41 6.28 28.92
N ASP A 157 -18.34 6.88 30.12
CA ASP A 157 -19.35 6.71 31.17
C ASP A 157 -20.77 7.09 30.70
N PRO A 158 -20.99 8.18 29.94
CA PRO A 158 -22.31 8.48 29.38
C PRO A 158 -22.87 7.36 28.50
N LEU A 159 -22.02 6.66 27.75
CA LEU A 159 -22.42 5.55 26.89
C LEU A 159 -22.72 4.28 27.71
N LEU A 160 -21.85 3.98 28.68
CA LEU A 160 -21.96 2.79 29.52
C LEU A 160 -23.17 2.86 30.47
N ASN A 161 -23.44 4.05 31.02
CA ASN A 161 -24.47 4.24 32.05
C ASN A 161 -25.85 4.65 31.48
N ALA A 162 -25.96 4.84 30.16
CA ALA A 162 -27.24 5.15 29.53
C ALA A 162 -28.30 4.05 29.82
N PRO A 163 -29.56 4.40 30.08
CA PRO A 163 -30.62 3.42 30.29
C PRO A 163 -30.72 2.43 29.12
N GLY A 164 -30.64 1.13 29.43
CA GLY A 164 -30.70 0.07 28.41
C GLY A 164 -29.46 -0.04 27.51
N SER A 165 -28.36 0.61 27.89
CA SER A 165 -27.11 0.60 27.13
C SER A 165 -26.69 -0.81 26.72
N LYS A 166 -26.28 -0.94 25.46
CA LYS A 166 -25.65 -2.16 24.93
C LYS A 166 -24.13 -2.08 24.96
N TYR A 167 -23.57 -0.97 25.45
CA TYR A 167 -22.13 -0.81 25.61
C TYR A 167 -21.63 -1.60 26.83
N LYS A 168 -20.49 -2.26 26.67
CA LYS A 168 -19.79 -2.97 27.75
C LYS A 168 -18.31 -2.61 27.69
N LEU A 169 -17.74 -2.24 28.83
CA LEU A 169 -16.32 -1.94 28.91
C LEU A 169 -15.52 -3.20 29.26
N VAL A 170 -14.44 -3.46 28.52
CA VAL A 170 -13.43 -4.45 28.88
C VAL A 170 -12.06 -3.79 28.90
N GLN A 171 -11.41 -3.82 30.06
CA GLN A 171 -10.08 -3.27 30.25
C GLN A 171 -8.99 -4.34 30.02
N LYS A 172 -8.38 -4.33 28.84
CA LYS A 172 -7.21 -5.17 28.50
C LYS A 172 -6.28 -4.41 27.55
N ASP A 173 -5.02 -4.83 27.47
CA ASP A 173 -4.03 -4.23 26.58
C ASP A 173 -4.32 -4.60 25.11
N THR A 174 -4.58 -3.60 24.27
CA THR A 174 -4.93 -3.79 22.86
C THR A 174 -3.73 -4.10 21.97
N THR A 175 -2.50 -3.94 22.47
CA THR A 175 -1.26 -4.26 21.76
C THR A 175 -0.83 -5.72 21.94
N GLU A 176 -1.44 -6.44 22.87
CA GLU A 176 -1.12 -7.84 23.19
C GLU A 176 -2.15 -8.81 22.58
N LEU A 177 -1.68 -9.78 21.78
CA LEU A 177 -2.56 -10.79 21.17
C LEU A 177 -3.31 -11.64 22.20
N GLN A 178 -2.69 -11.88 23.36
CA GLN A 178 -3.29 -12.67 24.44
C GLN A 178 -4.58 -12.04 24.96
N SER A 179 -4.70 -10.71 24.94
CA SER A 179 -5.93 -10.01 25.34
C SER A 179 -7.13 -10.46 24.51
N TYR A 180 -6.96 -10.63 23.20
CA TYR A 180 -8.03 -11.06 22.30
C TYR A 180 -8.39 -12.53 22.50
N THR A 181 -7.41 -13.40 22.76
CA THR A 181 -7.69 -14.79 23.15
C THR A 181 -8.49 -14.85 24.45
N GLN A 182 -8.11 -14.05 25.45
CA GLN A 182 -8.83 -13.96 26.72
C GLN A 182 -10.26 -13.47 26.56
N LEU A 183 -10.54 -12.50 25.68
CA LEU A 183 -11.93 -12.07 25.40
C LEU A 183 -12.82 -13.23 24.96
N VAL A 184 -12.28 -14.14 24.14
CA VAL A 184 -12.99 -15.32 23.66
C VAL A 184 -13.12 -16.37 24.75
N ASP A 185 -12.07 -16.59 25.55
CA ASP A 185 -12.06 -17.55 26.68
C ASP A 185 -12.99 -17.15 27.82
N GLU A 186 -13.10 -15.84 28.09
CA GLU A 186 -13.97 -15.26 29.11
C GLU A 186 -15.45 -15.19 28.68
N GLY A 187 -15.77 -15.56 27.43
CA GLY A 187 -17.15 -15.57 26.94
C GLY A 187 -17.77 -14.17 26.83
N VAL A 188 -16.95 -13.14 26.54
CA VAL A 188 -17.40 -11.74 26.43
C VAL A 188 -18.53 -11.56 25.40
N PHE A 189 -18.59 -12.44 24.39
CA PHE A 189 -19.62 -12.50 23.37
C PHE A 189 -20.53 -13.73 23.56
N PRO A 190 -21.54 -13.69 24.46
CA PRO A 190 -22.34 -14.86 24.81
C PRO A 190 -23.24 -15.38 23.68
N HIS A 191 -23.47 -14.58 22.64
CA HIS A 191 -24.24 -14.96 21.46
C HIS A 191 -23.38 -15.58 20.34
N GLN A 192 -22.07 -15.64 20.53
CA GLN A 192 -21.13 -16.18 19.56
C GLN A 192 -20.74 -17.62 19.95
N THR A 193 -20.66 -18.49 18.95
CA THR A 193 -20.31 -19.91 19.13
C THR A 193 -18.95 -20.17 18.51
N ARG A 194 -18.05 -20.83 19.25
CA ARG A 194 -16.75 -21.21 18.72
C ARG A 194 -16.89 -22.17 17.55
N ILE A 195 -16.07 -21.98 16.54
CA ILE A 195 -15.97 -22.82 15.37
C ILE A 195 -14.70 -23.66 15.47
N ASP A 196 -14.85 -24.96 15.30
CA ASP A 196 -13.72 -25.87 15.19
C ASP A 196 -12.89 -25.50 13.94
N PRO A 197 -11.59 -25.17 14.06
CA PRO A 197 -10.73 -24.89 12.92
C PRO A 197 -10.66 -26.03 11.91
N ASP A 198 -10.90 -27.28 12.32
CA ASP A 198 -10.87 -28.48 11.48
C ASP A 198 -12.23 -28.81 10.84
N ASP A 199 -13.32 -28.17 11.30
CA ASP A 199 -14.64 -28.29 10.66
C ASP A 199 -14.70 -27.40 9.41
N GLY A 200 -14.38 -28.00 8.26
CA GLY A 200 -14.45 -27.35 6.96
C GLY A 200 -15.84 -26.87 6.54
N SER A 201 -16.93 -27.39 7.14
CA SER A 201 -18.30 -27.02 6.80
C SER A 201 -18.77 -25.69 7.42
N ARG A 202 -17.99 -25.14 8.37
CA ARG A 202 -18.34 -23.95 9.16
C ARG A 202 -17.37 -22.79 8.97
N GLN A 203 -16.72 -22.71 7.81
CA GLN A 203 -15.69 -21.70 7.53
C GLN A 203 -16.20 -20.49 6.74
N GLU A 204 -17.48 -20.17 6.92
CA GLU A 204 -18.15 -19.02 6.30
C GLU A 204 -17.82 -17.69 6.98
N VAL A 205 -18.16 -16.59 6.31
CA VAL A 205 -18.08 -15.23 6.87
C VAL A 205 -19.05 -15.08 8.03
N ASN A 206 -18.55 -14.63 9.19
CA ASN A 206 -19.39 -14.31 10.35
C ASN A 206 -19.91 -12.87 10.20
N THR A 207 -21.21 -12.75 9.90
CA THR A 207 -21.91 -11.45 9.81
C THR A 207 -22.51 -10.99 11.14
N THR A 208 -22.53 -11.86 12.15
CA THR A 208 -23.10 -11.58 13.47
C THR A 208 -22.12 -10.95 14.45
N LEU A 209 -20.84 -10.81 14.07
CA LEU A 209 -19.79 -10.09 14.78
C LEU A 209 -19.08 -9.14 13.81
N LEU A 210 -18.87 -7.89 14.22
CA LEU A 210 -18.04 -6.90 13.54
C LEU A 210 -16.93 -6.44 14.47
N VAL A 211 -15.70 -6.37 13.98
CA VAL A 211 -14.58 -5.76 14.72
C VAL A 211 -14.28 -4.40 14.13
N THR A 212 -14.25 -3.37 14.97
CA THR A 212 -13.86 -2.01 14.59
C THR A 212 -12.82 -1.47 15.57
N GLY A 213 -12.24 -0.31 15.27
CA GLY A 213 -11.36 0.36 16.22
C GLY A 213 -10.31 1.27 15.61
N MET A 214 -9.54 1.88 16.48
CA MET A 214 -8.42 2.78 16.16
C MET A 214 -7.08 2.11 16.41
N LEU A 215 -6.26 1.99 15.37
CA LEU A 215 -4.90 1.47 15.43
C LEU A 215 -3.84 2.54 15.16
N ALA A 216 -4.19 3.83 15.20
CA ALA A 216 -3.24 4.92 14.96
C ALA A 216 -2.71 5.52 16.27
N TRP A 217 -1.38 5.70 16.32
CA TRP A 217 -0.67 6.44 17.36
C TRP A 217 0.21 7.52 16.72
N ASP A 218 0.32 8.67 17.37
CA ASP A 218 1.27 9.73 17.02
C ASP A 218 2.15 10.06 18.24
N PRO A 219 3.49 10.08 18.09
CA PRO A 219 4.25 9.42 17.03
C PRO A 219 3.86 7.96 16.88
N THR A 220 4.18 7.39 15.72
CA THR A 220 3.99 5.96 15.45
C THR A 220 4.55 5.12 16.59
N LEU A 221 3.69 4.32 17.22
CA LEU A 221 4.08 3.34 18.23
C LEU A 221 4.80 2.18 17.51
N PRO A 222 6.06 1.85 17.84
CA PRO A 222 6.80 0.81 17.14
C PRO A 222 6.25 -0.59 17.45
N GLY A 223 6.28 -1.48 16.46
CA GLY A 223 5.93 -2.89 16.60
C GLY A 223 7.15 -3.81 16.75
N MET A 224 6.90 -5.06 17.16
CA MET A 224 7.86 -6.16 17.11
C MET A 224 8.04 -6.64 15.66
N ALA A 225 9.22 -6.40 15.08
CA ALA A 225 9.53 -6.73 13.68
C ALA A 225 8.70 -5.97 12.63
N PHE A 226 7.95 -4.95 13.06
CA PHE A 226 7.26 -3.98 12.22
C PHE A 226 7.70 -2.58 12.62
N ASP A 227 7.68 -1.65 11.68
CA ASP A 227 7.94 -0.23 11.93
C ASP A 227 6.77 0.48 12.64
N SER A 228 5.59 -0.14 12.67
CA SER A 228 4.39 0.34 13.38
C SER A 228 3.62 -0.79 14.06
N MET A 229 3.09 -0.52 15.25
CA MET A 229 2.15 -1.38 15.98
C MET A 229 0.85 -1.58 15.19
N ALA A 230 0.40 -0.57 14.43
CA ALA A 230 -0.78 -0.67 13.59
C ALA A 230 -0.61 -1.80 12.56
N LYS A 231 0.52 -1.81 11.85
CA LYS A 231 0.85 -2.86 10.88
C LYS A 231 0.98 -4.21 11.54
N GLN A 232 1.60 -4.28 12.73
CA GLN A 232 1.71 -5.53 13.48
C GLN A 232 0.33 -6.11 13.79
N LEU A 233 -0.54 -5.34 14.43
CA LEU A 233 -1.88 -5.77 14.82
C LEU A 233 -2.72 -6.18 13.61
N TYR A 234 -2.73 -5.35 12.56
CA TYR A 234 -3.46 -5.69 11.33
C TYR A 234 -2.96 -7.00 10.71
N ASN A 235 -1.64 -7.21 10.60
CA ASN A 235 -1.09 -8.45 10.06
C ASN A 235 -1.46 -9.66 10.92
N PHE A 236 -1.49 -9.52 12.24
CA PHE A 236 -1.88 -10.62 13.14
C PHE A 236 -3.37 -10.94 13.05
N PHE A 237 -4.24 -9.93 13.03
CA PHE A 237 -5.68 -10.11 12.83
C PHE A 237 -5.96 -10.79 11.49
N ALA A 238 -5.41 -10.28 10.39
CA ALA A 238 -5.58 -10.88 9.07
C ALA A 238 -5.02 -12.33 9.01
N SER A 239 -3.92 -12.62 9.69
CA SER A 239 -3.35 -13.98 9.68
C SER A 239 -4.17 -14.97 10.51
N ALA A 240 -4.81 -14.51 11.60
CA ALA A 240 -5.57 -15.34 12.52
C ALA A 240 -6.84 -15.97 11.88
N VAL A 241 -7.33 -15.41 10.77
CA VAL A 241 -8.40 -16.02 9.93
C VAL A 241 -8.08 -17.46 9.54
N ARG A 242 -6.80 -17.81 9.36
CA ARG A 242 -6.39 -19.12 8.82
C ARG A 242 -6.56 -20.24 9.83
N THR A 243 -6.34 -19.93 11.11
CA THR A 243 -6.37 -20.87 12.23
C THR A 243 -7.59 -20.68 13.14
N ASN A 244 -8.52 -19.80 12.75
CA ASN A 244 -9.66 -19.36 13.57
C ASN A 244 -9.21 -18.93 14.98
N GLU A 245 -8.11 -18.18 15.05
CA GLU A 245 -7.60 -17.63 16.30
C GLU A 245 -8.18 -16.24 16.59
N LEU A 246 -7.98 -15.75 17.82
CA LEU A 246 -8.49 -14.44 18.26
C LEU A 246 -10.01 -14.37 18.07
N PHE A 247 -10.55 -13.22 17.66
CA PHE A 247 -11.98 -13.08 17.36
C PHE A 247 -12.46 -13.93 16.17
N HIS A 248 -11.55 -14.49 15.35
CA HIS A 248 -11.93 -15.45 14.31
C HIS A 248 -12.27 -16.84 14.86
N ALA A 249 -12.13 -17.07 16.17
CA ALA A 249 -12.63 -18.26 16.84
C ALA A 249 -14.15 -18.43 16.67
N TYR A 250 -14.88 -17.37 16.35
CA TYR A 250 -16.31 -17.38 16.05
C TYR A 250 -16.62 -17.44 14.55
N GLY A 251 -15.62 -17.72 13.70
CA GLY A 251 -15.74 -17.71 12.25
C GLY A 251 -15.03 -16.51 11.60
N ARG A 252 -15.25 -16.30 10.30
CA ARG A 252 -14.48 -15.30 9.54
C ARG A 252 -15.08 -13.90 9.68
N VAL A 253 -14.65 -13.21 10.71
CA VAL A 253 -15.14 -11.88 11.08
C VAL A 253 -14.60 -10.77 10.17
N ARG A 254 -15.48 -9.86 9.73
CA ARG A 254 -15.09 -8.63 9.03
C ARG A 254 -14.49 -7.63 10.01
N THR A 255 -13.46 -6.90 9.55
CA THR A 255 -12.85 -5.81 10.30
C THR A 255 -13.10 -4.46 9.62
N LEU A 256 -13.29 -3.40 10.40
CA LEU A 256 -13.48 -2.02 9.97
C LEU A 256 -12.59 -1.10 10.83
N LEU A 257 -11.34 -0.92 10.43
CA LEU A 257 -10.28 -0.37 11.30
C LEU A 257 -9.76 0.97 10.77
N TRP A 258 -9.59 1.93 11.68
CA TRP A 258 -8.87 3.17 11.42
C TRP A 258 -7.37 2.97 11.64
N MET A 259 -6.56 3.41 10.69
CA MET A 259 -5.08 3.36 10.75
C MET A 259 -4.49 4.67 10.23
N ALA A 260 -3.24 4.98 10.58
CA ALA A 260 -2.52 6.03 9.87
C ALA A 260 -2.40 5.67 8.38
N ALA A 261 -2.61 6.64 7.48
CA ALA A 261 -2.61 6.39 6.04
C ALA A 261 -1.28 5.78 5.56
N ASP A 262 -0.16 6.23 6.15
CA ASP A 262 1.18 5.73 5.82
C ASP A 262 1.46 4.33 6.39
N ASP A 263 0.68 3.90 7.40
CA ASP A 263 0.74 2.53 7.91
C ASP A 263 -0.02 1.55 7.02
N PHE A 264 -1.16 1.98 6.48
CA PHE A 264 -1.99 1.15 5.60
C PHE A 264 -1.41 1.05 4.18
N ARG A 265 -0.87 2.14 3.63
CA ARG A 265 -0.38 2.21 2.25
C ARG A 265 0.46 1.00 1.78
N PRO A 266 1.44 0.47 2.55
CA PRO A 266 2.21 -0.71 2.11
C PRO A 266 1.44 -2.04 2.14
N LEU A 267 0.28 -2.11 2.80
CA LEU A 267 -0.53 -3.33 2.95
C LEU A 267 -1.39 -3.61 1.71
N LEU A 268 -1.80 -2.58 0.97
CA LEU A 268 -2.55 -2.69 -0.27
C LEU A 268 -1.68 -2.16 -1.43
N ALA A 269 -1.31 -3.04 -2.36
CA ALA A 269 -0.39 -2.64 -3.43
C ALA A 269 -1.09 -1.78 -4.49
N GLU A 270 -0.60 -0.54 -4.66
CA GLU A 270 -1.06 0.39 -5.71
C GLU A 270 -0.32 0.18 -7.06
N SER A 271 0.76 -0.60 -7.07
CA SER A 271 1.56 -0.93 -8.25
C SER A 271 2.10 -2.36 -8.17
N SER A 272 2.22 -3.00 -9.34
CA SER A 272 2.81 -4.33 -9.48
C SER A 272 4.26 -4.36 -8.98
N ALA A 273 4.98 -3.23 -9.02
CA ALA A 273 6.34 -3.12 -8.51
C ALA A 273 6.43 -3.29 -6.98
N GLN A 274 5.36 -2.91 -6.27
CA GLN A 274 5.28 -2.98 -4.81
C GLN A 274 4.56 -4.23 -4.32
N PHE A 275 3.93 -4.99 -5.22
CA PHE A 275 3.26 -6.23 -4.88
C PHE A 275 4.26 -7.25 -4.32
N ALA A 276 4.18 -7.47 -3.01
CA ALA A 276 5.08 -8.32 -2.25
C ALA A 276 4.31 -9.45 -1.56
N LYS A 277 5.05 -10.35 -0.89
CA LYS A 277 4.52 -11.50 -0.16
C LYS A 277 3.34 -11.14 0.76
N GLY A 278 3.45 -10.04 1.50
CA GLY A 278 2.40 -9.60 2.43
C GLY A 278 1.10 -9.25 1.71
N ASN A 279 1.19 -8.49 0.62
CA ASN A 279 0.05 -8.13 -0.22
C ASN A 279 -0.56 -9.39 -0.84
N CYS A 280 0.26 -10.28 -1.39
CA CYS A 280 -0.20 -11.54 -1.97
C CYS A 280 -0.98 -12.40 -0.95
N LEU A 281 -0.43 -12.60 0.25
CA LEU A 281 -1.09 -13.35 1.31
C LEU A 281 -2.40 -12.70 1.78
N LEU A 282 -2.43 -11.37 1.89
CA LEU A 282 -3.64 -10.63 2.23
C LEU A 282 -4.68 -10.78 1.12
N GLU A 283 -4.28 -10.60 -0.14
CA GLU A 283 -5.18 -10.66 -1.30
C GLU A 283 -5.77 -12.06 -1.54
N MET A 284 -5.06 -13.12 -1.14
CA MET A 284 -5.56 -14.49 -1.18
C MET A 284 -6.57 -14.82 -0.07
N THR A 285 -6.66 -13.98 0.97
CA THR A 285 -7.46 -14.30 2.16
C THR A 285 -8.56 -13.28 2.46
N HIS A 286 -8.46 -12.06 1.95
CA HIS A 286 -9.37 -10.96 2.25
C HIS A 286 -9.74 -10.18 1.00
N ASP A 287 -10.99 -9.73 0.91
CA ASP A 287 -11.38 -8.54 0.16
C ASP A 287 -11.13 -7.31 1.03
N THR A 288 -10.16 -6.48 0.64
CA THR A 288 -9.74 -5.28 1.39
C THR A 288 -10.11 -4.02 0.62
N GLN A 289 -10.94 -3.19 1.23
CA GLN A 289 -11.44 -1.95 0.66
C GLN A 289 -11.04 -0.77 1.53
N GLN A 290 -10.44 0.24 0.91
CA GLN A 290 -10.19 1.52 1.57
C GLN A 290 -11.44 2.40 1.43
N VAL A 291 -12.08 2.73 2.55
CA VAL A 291 -13.31 3.52 2.59
C VAL A 291 -13.01 5.01 2.70
N VAL A 292 -12.03 5.36 3.53
CA VAL A 292 -11.53 6.72 3.73
C VAL A 292 -10.02 6.73 3.52
N ASN A 293 -9.51 7.80 2.92
CA ASN A 293 -8.09 8.05 2.77
C ASN A 293 -7.71 9.43 3.33
N GLY A 294 -6.49 9.50 3.86
CA GLY A 294 -5.87 10.75 4.26
C GLY A 294 -5.61 11.65 3.05
N PRO A 295 -5.54 12.98 3.22
CA PRO A 295 -5.18 13.90 2.14
C PRO A 295 -3.83 13.49 1.53
N ARG A 296 -3.62 13.77 0.23
CA ARG A 296 -2.39 13.35 -0.46
C ARG A 296 -1.16 14.02 0.17
N SER A 297 -0.06 13.28 0.19
CA SER A 297 1.24 13.77 0.65
C SER A 297 2.20 13.93 -0.53
N LYS A 298 3.27 14.71 -0.31
CA LYS A 298 4.32 14.94 -1.29
C LYS A 298 4.90 13.62 -1.80
N ARG A 299 5.13 13.53 -3.11
CA ARG A 299 5.75 12.34 -3.69
C ARG A 299 7.21 12.30 -3.26
N GLY A 300 7.61 11.20 -2.60
CA GLY A 300 9.03 11.01 -2.26
C GLY A 300 9.92 10.98 -3.51
N MET A 301 11.24 11.14 -3.32
CA MET A 301 12.24 11.02 -4.38
C MET A 301 13.13 9.79 -4.22
N GLY A 302 13.60 9.23 -5.33
CA GLY A 302 14.66 8.21 -5.35
C GLY A 302 14.20 6.74 -5.29
N LYS A 303 15.13 5.84 -4.94
CA LYS A 303 14.85 4.40 -4.88
C LYS A 303 14.04 4.08 -3.62
N GLY A 304 12.82 3.58 -3.81
CA GLY A 304 11.91 3.17 -2.72
C GLY A 304 10.64 4.01 -2.61
N THR A 305 10.48 5.06 -3.41
CA THR A 305 9.24 5.83 -3.49
C THR A 305 8.09 4.91 -3.85
N SER A 306 7.04 4.93 -3.05
CA SER A 306 5.83 4.17 -3.30
C SER A 306 5.00 4.76 -4.43
N GLY A 307 4.15 3.92 -5.02
CA GLY A 307 3.18 4.31 -6.04
C GLY A 307 3.62 4.07 -7.48
N ARG A 308 2.65 4.19 -8.36
CA ARG A 308 2.75 3.96 -9.80
C ARG A 308 3.20 5.23 -10.55
N GLU A 309 3.62 5.11 -11.81
CA GLU A 309 3.75 6.31 -12.66
C GLU A 309 2.38 7.00 -12.81
N PRO A 310 2.34 8.35 -12.87
CA PRO A 310 1.10 9.12 -12.72
C PRO A 310 0.03 8.75 -13.76
N GLN A 311 0.40 8.44 -15.00
CA GLN A 311 -0.55 8.09 -16.07
C GLN A 311 -1.37 6.86 -15.76
N TYR A 312 -0.77 5.87 -15.09
CA TYR A 312 -1.44 4.64 -14.74
C TYR A 312 -2.16 4.73 -13.39
N GLU A 313 -1.74 5.65 -12.51
CA GLU A 313 -2.50 5.98 -11.32
C GLU A 313 -3.82 6.68 -11.69
N ILE A 314 -3.78 7.63 -12.63
CA ILE A 314 -4.97 8.29 -13.16
C ILE A 314 -5.87 7.30 -13.90
N GLU A 315 -5.33 6.41 -14.74
CA GLU A 315 -6.11 5.35 -15.39
C GLU A 315 -6.84 4.47 -14.35
N SER A 316 -6.17 4.09 -13.26
CA SER A 316 -6.77 3.34 -12.15
C SER A 316 -7.88 4.13 -11.44
N MET A 317 -7.63 5.42 -11.16
CA MET A 317 -8.60 6.33 -10.51
C MET A 317 -9.85 6.54 -11.35
N ILE A 318 -9.71 6.78 -12.65
CA ILE A 318 -10.85 6.90 -13.58
C ILE A 318 -11.68 5.61 -13.57
N GLY A 319 -11.03 4.45 -13.59
CA GLY A 319 -11.73 3.16 -13.48
C GLY A 319 -12.53 3.03 -12.18
N ALA A 320 -11.97 3.45 -11.04
CA ALA A 320 -12.65 3.41 -9.75
C ALA A 320 -13.80 4.43 -9.64
N LEU A 321 -13.62 5.65 -10.14
CA LEU A 321 -14.68 6.66 -10.21
C LEU A 321 -15.85 6.20 -11.08
N ARG A 322 -15.56 5.56 -12.22
CA ARG A 322 -16.59 4.97 -13.09
C ARG A 322 -17.36 3.87 -12.38
N ARG A 323 -16.67 2.89 -11.80
CA ARG A 323 -17.32 1.81 -11.04
C ARG A 323 -18.12 2.37 -9.86
N GLY A 324 -17.63 3.41 -9.20
CA GLY A 324 -18.37 4.12 -8.15
C GLY A 324 -19.70 4.62 -8.68
N ARG A 325 -19.73 5.33 -9.82
CA ARG A 325 -20.98 5.77 -10.46
C ARG A 325 -21.90 4.61 -10.83
N GLU A 326 -21.37 3.54 -11.44
CA GLU A 326 -22.12 2.35 -11.85
C GLU A 326 -22.74 1.59 -10.66
N ASN A 327 -22.04 1.59 -9.52
CA ASN A 327 -22.48 0.95 -8.28
C ASN A 327 -23.41 1.84 -7.43
N GLY A 328 -23.76 3.05 -7.89
CA GLY A 328 -24.54 4.00 -7.11
C GLY A 328 -23.78 4.60 -5.92
N MET A 329 -22.45 4.60 -5.98
CA MET A 329 -21.52 5.15 -4.99
C MET A 329 -20.64 6.25 -5.63
N PRO A 330 -21.22 7.33 -6.20
CA PRO A 330 -20.41 8.43 -6.71
C PRO A 330 -19.67 9.14 -5.57
N LEU A 331 -18.37 9.43 -5.76
CA LEU A 331 -17.57 10.13 -4.76
C LEU A 331 -18.16 11.53 -4.49
N PRO A 332 -18.62 11.85 -3.25
CA PRO A 332 -19.26 13.13 -2.95
C PRO A 332 -18.32 14.32 -3.18
N THR A 333 -18.82 15.40 -3.77
CA THR A 333 -18.01 16.57 -4.18
C THR A 333 -17.22 17.18 -3.02
N HIS A 334 -17.79 17.26 -1.81
CA HIS A 334 -17.11 17.78 -0.62
C HIS A 334 -16.05 16.82 -0.04
N ARG A 335 -15.95 15.60 -0.57
CA ARG A 335 -14.97 14.55 -0.24
C ARG A 335 -14.00 14.27 -1.39
N GLN A 336 -14.05 15.06 -2.46
CA GLN A 336 -13.08 15.03 -3.55
C GLN A 336 -11.89 15.94 -3.24
N ASP A 337 -10.69 15.40 -3.45
CA ASP A 337 -9.46 16.19 -3.66
C ASP A 337 -9.32 16.65 -5.12
N THR A 338 -8.43 17.62 -5.37
CA THR A 338 -8.13 18.22 -6.68
C THR A 338 -7.78 17.16 -7.73
N ILE A 339 -7.11 16.08 -7.32
CA ILE A 339 -6.74 15.01 -8.26
C ILE A 339 -7.95 14.31 -8.88
N HIS A 340 -9.10 14.25 -8.18
CA HIS A 340 -10.32 13.65 -8.72
C HIS A 340 -10.91 14.52 -9.83
N GLN A 341 -10.80 15.84 -9.69
CA GLN A 341 -11.22 16.80 -10.72
C GLN A 341 -10.31 16.66 -11.95
N ILE A 342 -8.99 16.62 -11.74
CA ILE A 342 -8.01 16.36 -12.80
C ILE A 342 -8.29 15.01 -13.50
N ALA A 343 -8.61 13.96 -12.75
CA ALA A 343 -8.94 12.66 -13.31
C ALA A 343 -10.23 12.70 -14.15
N ALA A 344 -11.25 13.44 -13.71
CA ALA A 344 -12.49 13.64 -14.48
C ALA A 344 -12.22 14.38 -15.80
N GLU A 345 -11.42 15.45 -15.78
CA GLU A 345 -11.01 16.16 -17.01
C GLU A 345 -10.24 15.24 -17.97
N ILE A 346 -9.32 14.43 -17.44
CA ILE A 346 -8.57 13.46 -18.27
C ILE A 346 -9.50 12.37 -18.81
N GLU A 347 -10.49 11.91 -18.05
CA GLU A 347 -11.50 10.96 -18.54
C GLU A 347 -12.18 11.51 -19.80
N GLU A 348 -12.58 12.79 -19.80
CA GLU A 348 -13.19 13.46 -20.95
C GLU A 348 -12.20 13.59 -22.12
N LEU A 349 -11.00 14.11 -21.87
CA LEU A 349 -9.96 14.33 -22.89
C LEU A 349 -9.50 13.04 -23.58
N THR A 350 -9.70 11.89 -22.94
CA THR A 350 -9.26 10.59 -23.42
C THR A 350 -10.41 9.67 -23.84
N ALA A 351 -11.61 10.25 -24.07
CA ALA A 351 -12.83 9.52 -24.44
C ALA A 351 -13.15 8.34 -23.51
N GLY A 352 -12.96 8.54 -22.20
CA GLY A 352 -13.19 7.55 -21.16
C GLY A 352 -12.05 6.56 -20.95
N THR A 353 -10.94 6.61 -21.69
CA THR A 353 -9.89 5.58 -21.51
C THR A 353 -8.95 5.87 -20.34
N GLY A 354 -8.75 7.13 -19.98
CA GLY A 354 -7.73 7.57 -19.02
C GLY A 354 -6.29 7.38 -19.51
N ARG A 355 -6.08 6.91 -20.74
CA ARG A 355 -4.77 6.54 -21.26
C ARG A 355 -4.05 7.75 -21.81
N THR A 356 -2.90 8.07 -21.22
CA THR A 356 -2.09 9.22 -21.60
C THR A 356 -0.61 8.81 -21.74
N ARG A 357 0.15 9.58 -22.54
CA ARG A 357 1.62 9.47 -22.57
C ARG A 357 2.18 10.24 -21.37
N TYR A 358 3.29 9.76 -20.79
CA TYR A 358 3.92 10.43 -19.65
C TYR A 358 4.26 11.89 -19.93
N THR A 359 4.79 12.19 -21.12
CA THR A 359 5.19 13.54 -21.53
C THR A 359 4.02 14.51 -21.55
N TRP A 360 2.91 14.11 -22.19
CA TRP A 360 1.69 14.90 -22.22
C TRP A 360 1.15 15.13 -20.80
N LEU A 361 1.07 14.07 -19.99
CA LEU A 361 0.52 14.19 -18.64
C LEU A 361 1.40 15.06 -17.74
N HIS A 362 2.72 14.95 -17.85
CA HIS A 362 3.66 15.80 -17.14
C HIS A 362 3.35 17.28 -17.43
N ASP A 363 3.29 17.65 -18.71
CA ASP A 363 3.07 19.03 -19.13
C ASP A 363 1.68 19.52 -18.70
N TYR A 364 0.67 18.66 -18.78
CA TYR A 364 -0.69 18.95 -18.31
C TYR A 364 -0.74 19.18 -16.78
N LEU A 365 -0.09 18.35 -15.98
CA LEU A 365 -0.06 18.52 -14.51
C LEU A 365 0.70 19.79 -14.08
N VAL A 366 1.76 20.16 -14.80
CA VAL A 366 2.46 21.44 -14.58
C VAL A 366 1.55 22.62 -14.94
N ALA A 367 0.80 22.55 -16.04
CA ALA A 367 -0.18 23.56 -16.39
C ALA A 367 -1.28 23.69 -15.33
N LYS A 368 -1.78 22.57 -14.79
CA LYS A 368 -2.77 22.57 -13.69
C LYS A 368 -2.24 23.18 -12.39
N HIS A 369 -1.00 22.86 -12.01
CA HIS A 369 -0.35 23.52 -10.87
C HIS A 369 -0.35 25.04 -11.02
N HIS A 370 -0.05 25.52 -12.23
CA HIS A 370 -0.05 26.94 -12.56
C HIS A 370 -1.43 27.62 -12.59
N GLU A 371 -2.51 26.86 -12.77
CA GLU A 371 -3.90 27.32 -12.61
C GLU A 371 -4.34 27.37 -11.13
N GLY A 372 -3.47 26.94 -10.20
CA GLY A 372 -3.79 26.83 -8.77
C GLY A 372 -4.33 25.46 -8.36
N ASN A 373 -4.38 24.49 -9.28
CA ASN A 373 -4.85 23.14 -9.00
C ASN A 373 -3.69 22.26 -8.54
N SER A 374 -3.70 21.88 -7.25
CA SER A 374 -2.66 21.02 -6.67
C SER A 374 -2.60 19.64 -7.34
N ALA A 375 -1.44 19.31 -7.91
CA ALA A 375 -1.10 17.98 -8.41
C ALA A 375 -0.18 17.22 -7.43
N ILE A 376 -0.27 17.53 -6.13
CA ILE A 376 0.58 16.96 -5.09
C ILE A 376 0.52 15.42 -5.09
N GLY A 377 1.69 14.81 -4.95
CA GLY A 377 1.81 13.35 -4.94
C GLY A 377 1.83 12.71 -6.33
N MET A 378 1.52 13.43 -7.42
CA MET A 378 1.56 12.89 -8.79
C MET A 378 2.95 12.99 -9.40
N LEU A 379 3.56 14.17 -9.35
CA LEU A 379 4.94 14.41 -9.76
C LEU A 379 5.81 14.74 -8.53
N PRO A 380 7.14 14.50 -8.60
CA PRO A 380 8.06 15.08 -7.63
C PRO A 380 7.87 16.61 -7.51
N ASP A 381 7.83 17.10 -6.27
CA ASP A 381 7.66 18.55 -5.96
C ASP A 381 8.69 19.45 -6.65
N SER A 382 9.88 18.92 -6.96
CA SER A 382 10.92 19.65 -7.68
C SER A 382 10.43 20.15 -9.05
N PHE A 383 9.62 19.37 -9.78
CA PHE A 383 9.09 19.81 -11.06
C PHE A 383 8.20 21.05 -10.94
N PHE A 384 7.35 21.10 -9.91
CA PHE A 384 6.50 22.26 -9.64
C PHE A 384 7.33 23.47 -9.19
N THR A 385 8.32 23.23 -8.32
CA THR A 385 9.25 24.27 -7.85
C THR A 385 10.01 24.89 -9.02
N HIS A 386 10.57 24.06 -9.92
CA HIS A 386 11.29 24.54 -11.09
C HIS A 386 10.37 25.25 -12.10
N ALA A 387 9.10 24.84 -12.20
CA ALA A 387 8.12 25.51 -13.05
C ALA A 387 7.74 26.89 -12.50
N ASP A 388 7.59 27.03 -11.18
CA ASP A 388 7.35 28.33 -10.53
C ASP A 388 8.57 29.25 -10.64
N GLU A 389 9.78 28.71 -10.47
CA GLU A 389 11.05 29.42 -10.72
C GLU A 389 11.13 29.89 -12.18
N ALA A 390 10.74 29.05 -13.15
CA ALA A 390 10.71 29.42 -14.56
C ALA A 390 9.85 30.67 -14.80
N LYS A 391 8.64 30.69 -14.23
CA LYS A 391 7.73 31.83 -14.34
C LYS A 391 8.29 33.07 -13.67
N ALA A 392 8.88 32.94 -12.48
CA ALA A 392 9.49 34.05 -11.76
C ALA A 392 10.65 34.67 -12.54
N VAL A 393 11.54 33.83 -13.10
CA VAL A 393 12.66 34.28 -13.93
C VAL A 393 12.17 34.93 -15.22
N GLN A 394 11.16 34.36 -15.89
CA GLN A 394 10.58 34.92 -17.12
C GLN A 394 9.93 36.28 -16.88
N ALA A 395 9.23 36.45 -15.76
CA ALA A 395 8.61 37.72 -15.38
C ALA A 395 9.66 38.80 -15.05
N LYS A 396 10.79 38.40 -14.46
CA LYS A 396 11.90 39.29 -14.12
C LYS A 396 12.70 39.75 -15.35
N TYR A 397 12.84 38.88 -16.35
CA TYR A 397 13.59 39.14 -17.58
C TYR A 397 12.74 38.85 -18.83
N PRO A 398 11.75 39.70 -19.15
CA PRO A 398 10.81 39.48 -20.25
C PRO A 398 11.46 39.59 -21.63
N ASP A 399 12.64 40.20 -21.73
CA ASP A 399 13.46 40.31 -22.95
C ASP A 399 14.22 39.01 -23.29
N LEU A 400 14.22 38.05 -22.35
CA LEU A 400 14.84 36.75 -22.50
C LEU A 400 13.78 35.69 -22.80
N ASP A 401 13.94 34.99 -23.91
CA ASP A 401 13.09 33.84 -24.27
C ASP A 401 13.62 32.56 -23.58
N LEU A 402 13.05 32.22 -22.42
CA LEU A 402 13.41 31.01 -21.67
C LEU A 402 13.03 29.70 -22.39
N GLU A 403 12.10 29.75 -23.35
CA GLU A 403 11.72 28.59 -24.16
C GLU A 403 12.70 28.33 -25.29
N ALA A 404 13.21 29.39 -25.93
CA ALA A 404 14.33 29.28 -26.88
C ALA A 404 15.65 28.88 -26.21
N MET A 405 15.77 29.05 -24.89
CA MET A 405 16.95 28.66 -24.12
C MET A 405 16.94 27.19 -23.74
N GLY A 406 17.66 26.39 -24.53
CA GLY A 406 17.91 25.00 -24.19
C GLY A 406 18.73 24.25 -25.24
N ASN A 407 19.30 23.12 -24.85
CA ASN A 407 19.98 22.18 -25.76
C ASN A 407 18.98 21.28 -26.52
N ALA A 408 17.77 21.76 -26.81
CA ALA A 408 16.82 21.00 -27.61
C ALA A 408 17.38 20.85 -29.03
N ARG A 409 17.87 19.65 -29.37
CA ARG A 409 18.18 19.29 -30.75
C ARG A 409 16.87 19.28 -31.54
N VAL A 410 16.51 20.40 -32.16
CA VAL A 410 15.60 20.36 -33.30
C VAL A 410 16.39 19.70 -34.44
N SER A 411 15.95 18.52 -34.86
CA SER A 411 16.53 17.81 -36.02
C SER A 411 16.57 18.77 -37.22
N GLY A 412 17.76 19.00 -37.77
CA GLY A 412 17.95 19.85 -38.95
C GLY A 412 18.26 21.34 -38.69
N VAL A 413 18.24 21.81 -37.44
CA VAL A 413 18.60 23.20 -37.10
C VAL A 413 20.07 23.28 -36.66
N ARG A 414 20.90 24.00 -37.43
CA ARG A 414 22.30 24.29 -37.07
C ARG A 414 22.32 25.08 -35.76
N ARG A 415 23.21 24.76 -34.82
CA ARG A 415 23.45 25.59 -33.62
C ARG A 415 23.76 27.01 -34.09
N VAL A 416 22.81 27.92 -33.92
CA VAL A 416 23.07 29.35 -33.89
C VAL A 416 23.90 29.61 -32.61
N GLY A 417 24.73 30.65 -32.58
CA GLY A 417 25.72 30.89 -31.52
C GLY A 417 25.21 30.79 -30.06
N SER A 418 26.13 30.88 -29.09
CA SER A 418 25.74 30.91 -27.67
C SER A 418 24.60 31.92 -27.47
N PHE A 419 23.50 31.51 -26.82
CA PHE A 419 22.37 32.40 -26.50
C PHE A 419 22.83 33.74 -25.88
N TRP A 420 23.97 33.71 -25.17
CA TRP A 420 24.59 34.85 -24.51
C TRP A 420 25.58 35.65 -25.36
N ALA A 421 25.79 35.33 -26.64
CA ALA A 421 26.81 35.95 -27.49
C ALA A 421 26.69 37.48 -27.50
N ASP A 422 25.46 37.99 -27.63
CA ASP A 422 25.14 39.42 -27.67
C ASP A 422 24.60 39.97 -26.33
N LYS A 423 24.58 39.14 -25.28
CA LYS A 423 23.95 39.42 -23.97
C LYS A 423 24.86 39.10 -22.77
N LYS A 424 26.19 39.18 -22.96
CA LYS A 424 27.17 38.70 -21.97
C LYS A 424 27.07 39.39 -20.61
N ASP A 425 26.69 40.67 -20.58
CA ASP A 425 26.62 41.49 -19.37
C ASP A 425 25.18 41.62 -18.82
N HIS A 426 24.25 40.78 -19.30
CA HIS A 426 22.86 40.82 -18.87
C HIS A 426 22.74 40.46 -17.38
N PRO A 427 22.02 41.27 -16.56
CA PRO A 427 21.96 41.08 -15.10
C PRO A 427 21.34 39.73 -14.70
N GLY A 428 20.47 39.16 -15.53
CA GLY A 428 19.87 37.84 -15.31
C GLY A 428 20.72 36.65 -15.72
N ARG A 429 21.95 36.84 -16.22
CA ARG A 429 22.72 35.77 -16.85
C ARG A 429 22.98 34.58 -15.93
N GLU A 430 23.40 34.80 -14.69
CA GLU A 430 23.69 33.70 -13.75
C GLU A 430 22.42 32.95 -13.33
N GLU A 431 21.37 33.70 -12.99
CA GLU A 431 20.07 33.17 -12.58
C GLU A 431 19.41 32.34 -13.69
N VAL A 432 19.39 32.86 -14.92
CA VAL A 432 18.88 32.16 -16.11
C VAL A 432 19.75 30.96 -16.46
N GLN A 433 21.08 31.07 -16.34
CA GLN A 433 21.98 29.93 -16.59
C GLN A 433 21.74 28.79 -15.60
N SER A 434 21.49 29.11 -14.32
CA SER A 434 21.10 28.13 -13.30
C SER A 434 19.78 27.45 -13.67
N TYR A 435 18.76 28.24 -14.04
CA TYR A 435 17.49 27.72 -14.52
C TYR A 435 17.63 26.78 -15.74
N VAL A 436 18.43 27.15 -16.75
CA VAL A 436 18.64 26.33 -17.95
C VAL A 436 19.25 24.96 -17.62
N VAL A 437 20.14 24.89 -16.63
CA VAL A 437 20.71 23.62 -16.15
C VAL A 437 19.61 22.75 -15.52
N THR A 438 18.77 23.34 -14.68
CA THR A 438 17.63 22.67 -14.05
C THR A 438 16.62 22.17 -15.09
N LYS A 439 16.19 23.03 -16.02
CA LYS A 439 15.30 22.68 -17.14
C LYS A 439 15.85 21.51 -17.97
N ALA A 440 17.15 21.51 -18.25
CA ALA A 440 17.80 20.42 -18.98
C ALA A 440 17.79 19.11 -18.21
N ALA A 441 17.97 19.14 -16.88
CA ALA A 441 17.91 17.96 -16.02
C ALA A 441 16.49 17.36 -15.98
N ASP A 442 15.47 18.21 -15.82
CA ASP A 442 14.06 17.79 -15.84
C ASP A 442 13.68 17.19 -17.20
N ARG A 443 14.06 17.85 -18.30
CA ARG A 443 13.80 17.32 -19.65
C ARG A 443 14.49 15.97 -19.87
N ALA A 444 15.72 15.81 -19.39
CA ALA A 444 16.43 14.53 -19.47
C ALA A 444 15.71 13.41 -18.68
N LEU A 445 15.10 13.74 -17.54
CA LEU A 445 14.29 12.80 -16.77
C LEU A 445 12.99 12.43 -17.49
N VAL A 446 12.29 13.42 -18.05
CA VAL A 446 11.06 13.21 -18.84
C VAL A 446 11.32 12.37 -20.09
N THR A 447 12.34 12.70 -20.89
CA THR A 447 12.73 11.90 -22.07
C THR A 447 13.17 10.48 -21.69
N LYS A 448 13.81 10.30 -20.53
CA LYS A 448 14.14 8.96 -20.04
C LYS A 448 12.88 8.16 -19.74
N LYS A 449 11.86 8.76 -19.11
CA LYS A 449 10.57 8.11 -18.85
C LYS A 449 9.88 7.71 -20.16
N GLU A 450 9.86 8.59 -21.14
CA GLU A 450 9.36 8.29 -22.49
C GLU A 450 10.09 7.12 -23.14
N SER A 451 11.42 7.07 -23.05
CA SER A 451 12.20 5.94 -23.58
C SER A 451 11.89 4.61 -22.89
N ILE A 452 11.58 4.64 -21.58
CA ILE A 452 11.14 3.47 -20.83
C ILE A 452 9.76 3.02 -21.29
N GLU A 453 8.84 3.95 -21.54
CA GLU A 453 7.51 3.64 -22.08
C GLU A 453 7.58 3.02 -23.47
N ALA A 454 8.44 3.54 -24.35
CA ALA A 454 8.64 2.98 -25.68
C ALA A 454 9.16 1.53 -25.65
N ILE A 455 9.97 1.18 -24.64
CA ILE A 455 10.37 -0.21 -24.42
C ILE A 455 9.16 -1.02 -23.93
N ALA A 456 8.41 -0.52 -22.95
CA ALA A 456 7.20 -1.17 -22.45
C ALA A 456 6.16 -1.43 -23.56
N ASP A 457 6.01 -0.53 -24.54
CA ASP A 457 5.15 -0.70 -25.72
C ASP A 457 5.50 -2.00 -26.48
N ILE A 458 6.80 -2.28 -26.70
CA ILE A 458 7.26 -3.53 -27.36
C ILE A 458 6.90 -4.76 -26.50
N GLY A 459 7.02 -4.64 -25.18
CA GLY A 459 6.72 -5.75 -24.27
C GLY A 459 5.23 -6.07 -24.18
N GLU A 460 4.37 -5.06 -24.33
CA GLU A 460 2.91 -5.19 -24.39
C GLU A 460 2.49 -5.82 -25.73
N GLU A 461 3.08 -5.39 -26.85
CA GLU A 461 2.91 -6.01 -28.17
C GLU A 461 3.31 -7.50 -28.14
N MET A 462 4.48 -7.80 -27.57
CA MET A 462 4.95 -9.17 -27.39
C MET A 462 4.01 -10.00 -26.52
N TYR A 463 3.49 -9.44 -25.42
CA TYR A 463 2.50 -10.13 -24.58
C TYR A 463 1.25 -10.49 -25.39
N HIS A 464 0.69 -9.55 -26.17
CA HIS A 464 -0.48 -9.82 -26.98
C HIS A 464 -0.22 -10.86 -28.07
N ALA A 465 0.97 -10.84 -28.70
CA ALA A 465 1.38 -11.87 -29.65
C ALA A 465 1.46 -13.26 -29.00
N GLU A 466 2.03 -13.37 -27.79
CA GLU A 466 2.05 -14.62 -27.03
C GLU A 466 0.65 -15.14 -26.69
N CYS A 467 -0.27 -14.26 -26.26
CA CYS A 467 -1.65 -14.64 -25.97
C CYS A 467 -2.37 -15.16 -27.22
N ARG A 468 -2.15 -14.53 -28.39
CA ARG A 468 -2.69 -15.02 -29.67
C ARG A 468 -2.12 -16.41 -29.99
N ALA A 469 -0.80 -16.60 -29.89
CA ALA A 469 -0.15 -17.87 -30.18
C ALA A 469 -0.63 -19.02 -29.27
N LEU A 470 -0.91 -18.75 -28.00
CA LEU A 470 -1.46 -19.73 -27.05
C LEU A 470 -2.87 -20.20 -27.43
N ARG A 471 -3.67 -19.35 -28.09
CA ARG A 471 -5.03 -19.68 -28.56
C ARG A 471 -5.07 -20.35 -29.93
N MET A 472 -3.94 -20.43 -30.63
CA MET A 472 -3.85 -21.01 -31.98
C MET A 472 -3.48 -22.50 -31.94
N SER A 473 -4.13 -23.25 -32.83
CA SER A 473 -3.71 -24.61 -33.18
C SER A 473 -2.33 -24.59 -33.90
N PRO A 474 -1.55 -25.69 -33.83
CA PRO A 474 -0.31 -25.80 -34.59
C PRO A 474 -0.53 -25.63 -36.10
N GLY A 475 0.34 -24.87 -36.77
CA GLY A 475 0.28 -24.61 -38.21
C GLY A 475 1.12 -23.41 -38.65
N PRO A 476 1.22 -23.15 -39.96
CA PRO A 476 2.10 -22.12 -40.53
C PRO A 476 1.86 -20.71 -39.97
N GLU A 477 0.60 -20.37 -39.67
CA GLU A 477 0.25 -19.08 -39.06
C GLU A 477 0.81 -18.93 -37.64
N LYS A 478 0.74 -20.01 -36.84
CA LYS A 478 1.33 -20.04 -35.50
C LYS A 478 2.86 -19.95 -35.59
N ASP A 479 3.47 -20.65 -36.54
CA ASP A 479 4.93 -20.60 -36.73
C ASP A 479 5.40 -19.19 -37.14
N ALA A 480 4.64 -18.51 -38.00
CA ALA A 480 4.91 -17.12 -38.37
C ALA A 480 4.79 -16.18 -37.15
N LEU A 481 3.77 -16.37 -36.31
CA LEU A 481 3.60 -15.58 -35.09
C LEU A 481 4.69 -15.87 -34.04
N LEU A 482 5.15 -17.13 -33.92
CA LEU A 482 6.28 -17.48 -33.07
C LEU A 482 7.57 -16.80 -33.52
N LYS A 483 7.78 -16.66 -34.84
CA LYS A 483 8.88 -15.88 -35.40
C LYS A 483 8.75 -14.39 -35.08
N GLU A 484 7.55 -13.82 -35.21
CA GLU A 484 7.27 -12.43 -34.82
C GLU A 484 7.59 -12.19 -33.33
N ILE A 485 7.21 -13.12 -32.45
CA ILE A 485 7.51 -13.05 -31.01
C ILE A 485 9.03 -13.02 -30.77
N ALA A 486 9.81 -13.85 -31.48
CA ALA A 486 11.27 -13.85 -31.38
C ALA A 486 11.90 -12.54 -31.89
N ASP A 487 11.34 -11.96 -32.95
CA ASP A 487 11.77 -10.65 -33.47
C ASP A 487 11.45 -9.53 -32.47
N LEU A 488 10.28 -9.58 -31.82
CA LEU A 488 9.89 -8.65 -30.75
C LEU A 488 10.80 -8.79 -29.52
N GLU A 489 11.16 -10.00 -29.12
CA GLU A 489 12.11 -10.25 -28.03
C GLU A 489 13.48 -9.62 -28.33
N THR A 490 13.96 -9.74 -29.57
CA THR A 490 15.19 -9.08 -30.02
C THR A 490 15.07 -7.56 -29.98
N LYS A 491 13.94 -7.01 -30.42
CA LYS A 491 13.62 -5.57 -30.37
C LYS A 491 13.50 -5.04 -28.94
N TRP A 492 13.03 -5.86 -27.99
CA TRP A 492 12.95 -5.53 -26.57
C TRP A 492 14.33 -5.53 -25.91
N ASN A 493 15.14 -6.55 -26.16
CA ASN A 493 16.45 -6.74 -25.49
C ASN A 493 17.47 -5.66 -25.88
N LYS A 494 17.47 -5.20 -27.13
CA LYS A 494 18.44 -4.21 -27.64
C LYS A 494 18.40 -2.86 -26.90
N PRO A 495 17.26 -2.18 -26.72
CA PRO A 495 17.18 -0.95 -25.93
C PRO A 495 17.31 -1.23 -24.42
N LEU A 496 16.78 -2.35 -23.92
CA LEU A 496 16.92 -2.71 -22.50
C LEU A 496 18.38 -2.86 -22.06
N ALA A 497 19.24 -3.42 -22.93
CA ALA A 497 20.67 -3.56 -22.67
C ALA A 497 21.39 -2.22 -22.46
N LYS A 498 20.89 -1.15 -23.11
CA LYS A 498 21.43 0.22 -23.04
C LYS A 498 20.95 1.00 -21.82
N ILE A 499 19.92 0.53 -21.13
CA ILE A 499 19.46 1.15 -19.89
C ILE A 499 20.50 0.93 -18.79
N GLY A 500 20.83 2.01 -18.08
CA GLY A 500 21.75 1.96 -16.94
C GLY A 500 21.27 0.95 -15.89
N VAL A 501 22.22 0.25 -15.26
CA VAL A 501 21.95 -0.87 -14.33
C VAL A 501 20.90 -0.54 -13.27
N ASN A 502 20.90 0.70 -12.77
CA ASN A 502 19.95 1.18 -11.77
C ASN A 502 18.48 1.24 -12.21
N TYR A 503 18.21 1.21 -13.51
CA TYR A 503 16.88 1.36 -14.11
C TYR A 503 16.47 0.16 -14.97
N ARG A 504 17.29 -0.89 -15.05
CA ARG A 504 17.01 -2.07 -15.89
C ARG A 504 15.68 -2.75 -15.56
N THR A 505 15.22 -2.66 -14.32
CA THR A 505 13.94 -3.24 -13.88
C THR A 505 12.74 -2.31 -14.12
N THR A 506 12.97 -1.04 -14.49
CA THR A 506 11.89 -0.06 -14.66
C THR A 506 11.00 -0.37 -15.86
N PRO A 507 11.51 -0.70 -17.06
CA PRO A 507 10.63 -1.12 -18.17
C PRO A 507 9.77 -2.33 -17.84
N HIS A 508 10.31 -3.32 -17.12
CA HIS A 508 9.54 -4.47 -16.65
C HIS A 508 8.42 -4.06 -15.68
N SER A 509 8.68 -3.08 -14.81
CA SER A 509 7.69 -2.60 -13.84
C SER A 509 6.58 -1.80 -14.51
N VAL A 510 6.92 -0.95 -15.49
CA VAL A 510 5.94 -0.24 -16.32
C VAL A 510 5.08 -1.23 -17.12
N LEU A 511 5.70 -2.23 -17.75
CA LEU A 511 4.97 -3.30 -18.44
C LEU A 511 4.04 -4.04 -17.47
N ASP A 512 4.52 -4.43 -16.29
CA ASP A 512 3.71 -5.12 -15.28
C ASP A 512 2.50 -4.30 -14.82
N ASP A 513 2.65 -3.00 -14.63
CA ASP A 513 1.53 -2.12 -14.27
C ASP A 513 0.49 -2.04 -15.39
N ARG A 514 0.92 -1.92 -16.65
CA ARG A 514 0.01 -1.94 -17.81
C ARG A 514 -0.73 -3.26 -17.93
N LEU A 515 -0.03 -4.38 -17.82
CA LEU A 515 -0.65 -5.71 -17.87
C LEU A 515 -1.63 -5.90 -16.73
N SER A 516 -1.29 -5.45 -15.51
CA SER A 516 -2.19 -5.51 -14.36
C SER A 516 -3.46 -4.68 -14.54
N LEU A 517 -3.39 -3.55 -15.24
CA LEU A 517 -4.54 -2.68 -15.49
C LEU A 517 -5.40 -3.12 -16.67
N ARG A 518 -4.79 -3.67 -17.73
CA ARG A 518 -5.41 -3.76 -19.06
C ARG A 518 -5.56 -5.17 -19.60
N SER A 519 -4.85 -6.16 -19.03
CA SER A 519 -4.78 -7.51 -19.58
C SER A 519 -5.34 -8.58 -18.63
N PRO A 520 -6.12 -9.55 -19.13
CA PRO A 520 -6.75 -10.57 -18.30
C PRO A 520 -5.80 -11.25 -17.29
N PRO A 521 -6.29 -11.58 -16.08
CA PRO A 521 -7.56 -11.16 -15.49
C PRO A 521 -7.44 -9.71 -14.97
N TYR A 522 -7.89 -8.72 -15.75
CA TYR A 522 -7.78 -7.31 -15.37
C TYR A 522 -9.03 -6.82 -14.63
N PRO A 523 -8.88 -5.84 -13.72
CA PRO A 523 -7.61 -5.43 -13.12
C PRO A 523 -7.08 -6.48 -12.12
N ARG A 524 -5.75 -6.58 -11.94
CA ARG A 524 -5.14 -7.62 -11.08
C ARG A 524 -5.08 -7.24 -9.61
N LEU A 525 -4.52 -6.07 -9.30
CA LEU A 525 -4.36 -5.64 -7.91
C LEU A 525 -5.71 -5.33 -7.29
N GLN A 526 -5.89 -5.62 -6.00
CA GLN A 526 -7.14 -5.25 -5.31
C GLN A 526 -7.39 -3.74 -5.35
N TRP A 527 -6.32 -2.93 -5.26
CA TRP A 527 -6.43 -1.48 -5.43
C TRP A 527 -7.12 -1.10 -6.74
N ASP A 528 -6.70 -1.69 -7.86
CA ASP A 528 -7.27 -1.35 -9.18
C ASP A 528 -8.68 -1.95 -9.39
N ARG A 529 -9.06 -2.97 -8.60
CA ARG A 529 -10.40 -3.59 -8.61
C ARG A 529 -11.41 -2.87 -7.72
N ARG A 530 -10.98 -1.87 -6.94
CA ARG A 530 -11.83 -1.20 -5.95
C ARG A 530 -13.18 -0.76 -6.56
N PRO A 531 -14.31 -1.05 -5.92
CA PRO A 531 -15.63 -0.78 -6.49
C PRO A 531 -15.99 0.71 -6.51
N PHE A 532 -15.25 1.54 -5.77
CA PHE A 532 -15.42 2.98 -5.66
C PHE A 532 -14.08 3.63 -5.25
N GLU A 533 -13.98 4.96 -5.39
CA GLU A 533 -12.84 5.74 -4.89
C GLU A 533 -13.06 6.13 -3.40
N PRO A 534 -12.06 6.02 -2.51
CA PRO A 534 -12.21 6.37 -1.10
C PRO A 534 -12.57 7.84 -0.87
N LEU A 535 -13.32 8.12 0.20
CA LEU A 535 -13.57 9.48 0.65
C LEU A 535 -12.25 10.14 1.10
N THR A 536 -12.03 11.40 0.74
CA THR A 536 -10.90 12.17 1.29
C THR A 536 -11.32 12.82 2.62
N MET A 537 -10.63 12.48 3.71
CA MET A 537 -10.81 13.19 4.98
C MET A 537 -10.15 14.58 4.93
N HIS A 538 -10.71 15.54 5.67
CA HIS A 538 -10.10 16.84 5.85
C HIS A 538 -9.06 16.81 6.97
N PRO A 539 -8.03 17.68 6.94
CA PRO A 539 -6.92 17.64 7.90
C PRO A 539 -7.31 17.83 9.37
N ASP A 540 -8.46 18.46 9.65
CA ASP A 540 -8.96 18.79 10.99
C ASP A 540 -9.94 17.75 11.57
N GLU A 541 -10.20 16.65 10.85
CA GLU A 541 -11.19 15.63 11.24
C GLU A 541 -10.65 14.55 12.19
N ALA A 542 -9.36 14.62 12.52
CA ALA A 542 -8.70 13.76 13.49
C ALA A 542 -7.85 14.59 14.46
N TRP A 543 -7.78 14.15 15.72
CA TRP A 543 -6.96 14.79 16.75
C TRP A 543 -6.15 13.77 17.57
N PRO A 544 -4.83 13.97 17.77
CA PRO A 544 -4.00 15.00 17.16
C PRO A 544 -4.02 14.94 15.62
N PRO A 545 -3.80 16.07 14.89
CA PRO A 545 -3.88 16.11 13.43
C PRO A 545 -3.05 15.02 12.77
N THR A 546 -3.74 14.04 12.17
CA THR A 546 -3.15 12.83 11.61
C THR A 546 -3.93 12.41 10.37
N ARG A 547 -3.19 12.00 9.33
CA ARG A 547 -3.77 11.43 8.10
C ARG A 547 -4.21 9.99 8.39
N LEU A 548 -5.50 9.73 8.40
CA LEU A 548 -6.07 8.42 8.68
C LEU A 548 -6.67 7.77 7.43
N SER A 549 -6.74 6.45 7.46
CA SER A 549 -7.49 5.63 6.51
C SER A 549 -8.45 4.74 7.28
N LEU A 550 -9.67 4.59 6.75
CA LEU A 550 -10.64 3.60 7.21
C LEU A 550 -10.62 2.40 6.27
N ILE A 551 -10.36 1.23 6.83
CA ILE A 551 -10.14 0.01 6.05
C ILE A 551 -11.19 -1.01 6.43
N SER A 552 -11.96 -1.48 5.45
CA SER A 552 -12.84 -2.62 5.58
C SER A 552 -12.16 -3.84 5.00
N SER A 553 -11.93 -4.86 5.81
CA SER A 553 -11.35 -6.13 5.36
C SER A 553 -12.28 -7.28 5.69
N THR A 554 -12.81 -7.92 4.65
CA THR A 554 -13.73 -9.06 4.74
C THR A 554 -12.97 -10.32 4.33
N PRO A 555 -12.76 -11.29 5.23
CA PRO A 555 -12.10 -12.53 4.83
C PRO A 555 -12.97 -13.34 3.85
N PHE A 556 -12.35 -14.03 2.89
CA PHE A 556 -13.07 -14.99 2.04
C PHE A 556 -13.44 -16.24 2.83
N PRO A 557 -14.54 -16.94 2.50
CA PRO A 557 -14.78 -18.29 2.99
C PRO A 557 -13.58 -19.21 2.75
N ARG A 558 -13.35 -20.19 3.63
CA ARG A 558 -12.29 -21.18 3.38
C ARG A 558 -12.69 -22.06 2.19
N PRO A 559 -11.85 -22.20 1.16
CA PRO A 559 -12.14 -23.16 0.09
C PRO A 559 -12.27 -24.58 0.63
N ALA A 560 -13.20 -25.35 0.06
CA ALA A 560 -13.44 -26.74 0.46
C ALA A 560 -12.16 -27.58 0.32
N GLY A 561 -11.90 -28.44 1.30
CA GLY A 561 -10.72 -29.32 1.33
C GLY A 561 -9.42 -28.65 1.79
N GLN A 562 -9.38 -27.33 1.99
CA GLN A 562 -8.23 -26.66 2.60
C GLN A 562 -8.29 -26.79 4.14
N THR A 563 -7.18 -27.21 4.74
CA THR A 563 -6.99 -27.27 6.20
C THR A 563 -6.12 -26.11 6.68
N ALA A 564 -5.96 -25.95 8.00
CA ALA A 564 -4.98 -24.99 8.53
C ALA A 564 -3.55 -25.28 8.04
N ASP A 565 -3.21 -26.56 7.84
CA ASP A 565 -1.91 -27.00 7.31
C ASP A 565 -1.64 -26.51 5.88
N TRP A 566 -2.69 -26.47 5.04
CA TRP A 566 -2.59 -25.96 3.67
C TRP A 566 -2.06 -24.52 3.62
N TYR A 567 -2.54 -23.66 4.53
CA TYR A 567 -2.09 -22.28 4.56
C TYR A 567 -0.62 -22.13 5.00
N GLU A 568 -0.12 -23.01 5.86
CA GLU A 568 1.29 -23.02 6.22
C GLU A 568 2.17 -23.36 5.01
N TRP A 569 1.74 -24.30 4.16
CA TRP A 569 2.39 -24.60 2.88
C TRP A 569 2.43 -23.39 1.95
N VAL A 570 1.28 -22.73 1.75
CA VAL A 570 1.20 -21.51 0.92
C VAL A 570 2.13 -20.43 1.46
N GLN A 571 2.10 -20.16 2.77
CA GLN A 571 2.93 -19.13 3.39
C GLN A 571 4.43 -19.42 3.26
N ASP A 572 4.84 -20.67 3.45
CA ASP A 572 6.23 -21.07 3.35
C ASP A 572 6.74 -21.03 1.92
N PHE A 573 5.96 -21.54 0.97
CA PHE A 573 6.29 -21.48 -0.45
C PHE A 573 6.43 -20.03 -0.92
N LEU A 574 5.47 -19.16 -0.57
CA LEU A 574 5.54 -17.73 -0.89
C LEU A 574 6.72 -17.03 -0.20
N TYR A 575 7.14 -17.48 0.99
CA TYR A 575 8.34 -16.96 1.65
C TYR A 575 9.59 -17.18 0.79
N GLY A 576 9.74 -18.37 0.20
CA GLY A 576 10.81 -18.67 -0.75
C GLY A 576 10.66 -17.88 -2.05
N LEU A 577 9.48 -17.96 -2.68
CA LEU A 577 9.24 -17.47 -4.04
C LEU A 577 9.30 -15.94 -4.14
N PHE A 578 8.62 -15.23 -3.24
CA PHE A 578 8.53 -13.76 -3.29
C PHE A 578 9.80 -13.06 -2.81
N SER A 579 10.80 -13.79 -2.30
CA SER A 579 12.15 -13.24 -2.09
C SER A 579 12.74 -12.68 -3.39
N MET A 580 12.26 -13.19 -4.54
CA MET A 580 12.68 -12.85 -5.89
C MET A 580 11.52 -12.33 -6.76
N GLY A 581 10.58 -11.58 -6.17
CA GLY A 581 9.35 -11.11 -6.83
C GLY A 581 9.51 -10.44 -8.21
N SER A 582 10.66 -9.80 -8.49
CA SER A 582 10.93 -9.13 -9.77
C SER A 582 11.57 -10.03 -10.83
N GLN A 583 11.99 -11.24 -10.50
CA GLN A 583 12.60 -12.18 -11.43
C GLN A 583 11.55 -12.99 -12.18
N SER A 584 11.99 -13.63 -13.26
CA SER A 584 11.15 -14.59 -13.99
C SER A 584 10.81 -15.80 -13.11
N LEU A 585 9.66 -16.40 -13.35
CA LEU A 585 9.18 -17.55 -12.57
C LEU A 585 10.18 -18.73 -12.58
N PRO A 586 10.74 -19.18 -13.73
CA PRO A 586 11.70 -20.27 -13.72
C PRO A 586 12.97 -19.96 -12.90
N GLU A 587 13.51 -18.75 -13.06
CA GLU A 587 14.73 -18.32 -12.35
C GLU A 587 14.50 -18.27 -10.83
N ALA A 588 13.33 -17.78 -10.40
CA ALA A 588 12.98 -17.71 -8.99
C ALA A 588 12.79 -19.10 -8.39
N LEU A 589 12.12 -20.03 -9.10
CA LEU A 589 11.94 -21.41 -8.65
C LEU A 589 13.28 -22.14 -8.52
N ASP A 590 14.14 -22.08 -9.54
CA ASP A 590 15.45 -22.75 -9.50
C ASP A 590 16.38 -22.20 -8.41
N LYS A 591 16.22 -20.92 -8.05
CA LYS A 591 16.94 -20.31 -6.92
C LYS A 591 16.35 -20.67 -5.56
N MET A 592 15.05 -20.95 -5.47
CA MET A 592 14.46 -21.52 -4.25
C MET A 592 15.03 -22.91 -3.99
N GLN A 593 15.01 -23.74 -5.04
CA GLN A 593 15.53 -25.09 -5.01
C GLN A 593 15.90 -25.54 -6.42
N HIS A 594 17.07 -26.17 -6.58
CA HIS A 594 17.56 -26.58 -7.88
C HIS A 594 16.57 -27.52 -8.59
N GLY A 595 16.17 -27.19 -9.82
CA GLY A 595 15.26 -27.99 -10.63
C GLY A 595 13.77 -27.73 -10.35
N ALA A 596 13.42 -26.87 -9.39
CA ALA A 596 12.02 -26.62 -9.05
C ALA A 596 11.24 -25.95 -10.19
N SER A 597 11.90 -25.39 -11.20
CA SER A 597 11.22 -24.92 -12.41
C SER A 597 10.42 -26.01 -13.14
N GLN A 598 10.70 -27.30 -12.92
CA GLN A 598 9.92 -28.42 -13.49
C GLN A 598 8.45 -28.41 -13.06
N ILE A 599 8.12 -27.87 -11.88
CA ILE A 599 6.73 -27.87 -11.38
C ILE A 599 5.79 -27.00 -12.24
N ILE A 600 6.36 -26.12 -13.08
CA ILE A 600 5.61 -25.31 -14.04
C ILE A 600 4.77 -26.20 -14.98
N ASP A 601 5.27 -27.38 -15.35
CA ASP A 601 4.60 -28.28 -16.28
C ASP A 601 3.29 -28.86 -15.71
N SER A 602 3.14 -28.86 -14.38
CA SER A 602 1.93 -29.28 -13.67
C SER A 602 0.92 -28.15 -13.43
N CYS A 603 1.20 -26.94 -13.93
CA CYS A 603 0.41 -25.73 -13.64
C CYS A 603 -0.19 -25.13 -14.92
N PRO A 604 -1.34 -25.64 -15.41
CA PRO A 604 -1.92 -25.21 -16.69
C PRO A 604 -2.29 -23.72 -16.71
N SER A 605 -2.65 -23.13 -15.56
CA SER A 605 -2.98 -21.69 -15.49
C SER A 605 -1.82 -20.78 -15.92
N LEU A 606 -0.57 -21.24 -15.80
CA LEU A 606 0.61 -20.48 -16.23
C LEU A 606 0.67 -20.27 -17.75
N ARG A 607 -0.03 -21.10 -18.53
CA ARG A 607 -0.11 -21.02 -20.01
C ARG A 607 -1.49 -20.59 -20.50
N ASP A 608 -2.41 -20.24 -19.61
CA ASP A 608 -3.76 -19.79 -19.96
C ASP A 608 -3.81 -18.24 -20.02
N PRO A 609 -3.99 -17.63 -21.21
CA PRO A 609 -4.05 -16.16 -21.35
C PRO A 609 -5.14 -15.50 -20.49
N ASP A 610 -6.27 -16.15 -20.27
CA ASP A 610 -7.42 -15.57 -19.54
C ASP A 610 -7.17 -15.53 -18.04
N LYS A 611 -6.32 -16.45 -17.55
CA LYS A 611 -5.80 -16.49 -16.18
C LYS A 611 -4.52 -15.69 -16.01
N GLY A 612 -4.05 -15.06 -17.09
CA GLY A 612 -2.89 -14.20 -17.08
C GLY A 612 -1.56 -14.89 -17.35
N GLY A 613 -1.62 -16.12 -17.88
CA GLY A 613 -0.49 -16.92 -18.31
C GLY A 613 0.26 -16.32 -19.50
N ARG A 614 1.42 -16.90 -19.77
CA ARG A 614 2.38 -16.44 -20.80
C ARG A 614 2.79 -17.62 -21.67
N LEU A 615 3.22 -17.38 -22.91
CA LEU A 615 3.79 -18.46 -23.71
C LEU A 615 5.21 -18.77 -23.22
N ASN A 616 6.01 -17.72 -23.03
CA ASN A 616 7.38 -17.82 -22.53
C ASN A 616 7.44 -17.47 -21.04
N MET A 617 7.75 -18.47 -20.20
CA MET A 617 7.83 -18.32 -18.74
C MET A 617 8.91 -17.36 -18.27
N ARG A 618 9.94 -17.08 -19.09
CA ARG A 618 10.95 -16.07 -18.76
C ARG A 618 10.37 -14.66 -18.72
N HIS A 619 9.22 -14.44 -19.37
CA HIS A 619 8.55 -13.16 -19.37
C HIS A 619 7.51 -13.01 -18.25
N LEU A 620 7.14 -14.11 -17.57
CA LEU A 620 6.25 -14.10 -16.41
C LEU A 620 7.05 -13.86 -15.13
N ARG A 621 6.87 -12.71 -14.50
CA ARG A 621 7.53 -12.38 -13.22
C ARG A 621 6.72 -12.91 -12.04
N VAL A 622 7.39 -13.29 -10.96
CA VAL A 622 6.73 -13.82 -9.75
C VAL A 622 5.63 -12.91 -9.20
N ARG A 623 5.87 -11.59 -9.17
CA ARG A 623 4.89 -10.60 -8.69
C ARG A 623 3.63 -10.47 -9.56
N MET A 624 3.58 -11.13 -10.72
CA MET A 624 2.42 -11.13 -11.63
C MET A 624 1.55 -12.39 -11.50
N LEU A 625 1.94 -13.35 -10.65
CA LEU A 625 1.17 -14.57 -10.42
C LEU A 625 -0.19 -14.27 -9.78
N THR A 626 -1.22 -14.95 -10.25
CA THR A 626 -2.56 -14.93 -9.64
C THR A 626 -2.64 -15.91 -8.47
N ALA A 627 -3.67 -15.76 -7.63
CA ALA A 627 -3.92 -16.70 -6.53
C ALA A 627 -4.03 -18.15 -7.03
N GLU A 628 -4.74 -18.37 -8.14
CA GLU A 628 -4.89 -19.69 -8.75
C GLU A 628 -3.55 -20.29 -9.20
N MET A 629 -2.70 -19.49 -9.86
CA MET A 629 -1.35 -19.94 -10.25
C MET A 629 -0.50 -20.33 -9.03
N ILE A 630 -0.61 -19.57 -7.95
CA ILE A 630 0.10 -19.85 -6.70
C ILE A 630 -0.41 -21.15 -6.09
N GLU A 631 -1.73 -21.37 -6.02
CA GLU A 631 -2.28 -22.63 -5.50
C GLU A 631 -1.81 -23.84 -6.31
N GLN A 632 -1.81 -23.76 -7.64
CA GLN A 632 -1.28 -24.82 -8.50
C GLN A 632 0.21 -25.06 -8.27
N LEU A 633 1.02 -24.00 -8.15
CA LEU A 633 2.46 -24.11 -7.87
C LEU A 633 2.74 -24.74 -6.49
N VAL A 634 1.95 -24.39 -5.47
CA VAL A 634 2.09 -24.96 -4.12
C VAL A 634 1.72 -26.44 -4.13
N LEU A 635 0.63 -26.83 -4.79
CA LEU A 635 0.25 -28.23 -4.99
C LEU A 635 1.37 -28.99 -5.71
N ALA A 636 1.84 -28.46 -6.83
CA ALA A 636 2.89 -29.09 -7.63
C ALA A 636 4.20 -29.22 -6.84
N TYR A 637 4.59 -28.22 -6.05
CA TYR A 637 5.77 -28.31 -5.18
C TYR A 637 5.60 -29.35 -4.06
N ARG A 638 4.42 -29.40 -3.43
CA ARG A 638 4.13 -30.38 -2.37
C ARG A 638 4.23 -31.81 -2.91
N ASP A 639 3.82 -32.04 -4.15
CA ASP A 639 3.81 -33.37 -4.75
C ASP A 639 5.11 -33.67 -5.54
N TRP A 640 6.07 -32.73 -5.56
CA TRP A 640 7.32 -32.85 -6.32
C TRP A 640 8.34 -33.80 -5.66
N PRO A 641 8.74 -34.91 -6.31
CA PRO A 641 9.56 -35.95 -5.66
C PRO A 641 11.03 -35.55 -5.46
N PHE A 642 11.51 -34.51 -6.15
CA PHE A 642 12.93 -34.09 -6.13
C PHE A 642 13.21 -32.94 -5.14
N LYS A 643 12.34 -32.79 -4.14
CA LYS A 643 12.52 -31.90 -2.99
C LYS A 643 13.86 -32.13 -2.28
N GLU A 644 14.48 -31.06 -1.78
CA GLU A 644 15.73 -31.13 -1.01
C GLU A 644 15.47 -31.99 0.26
N PRO A 645 16.44 -32.80 0.73
CA PRO A 645 16.24 -33.58 1.95
C PRO A 645 15.80 -32.69 3.12
N GLY A 646 14.71 -33.07 3.78
CA GLY A 646 14.14 -32.29 4.89
C GLY A 646 13.26 -31.11 4.47
N SER A 647 12.99 -30.91 3.18
CA SER A 647 12.02 -29.90 2.70
C SER A 647 10.57 -30.38 2.63
N ASP A 648 10.31 -31.62 3.03
CA ASP A 648 8.97 -32.23 3.02
C ASP A 648 8.11 -31.81 4.23
N HIS A 649 8.04 -30.51 4.49
CA HIS A 649 7.17 -29.93 5.50
C HIS A 649 6.87 -28.46 5.22
N ASN A 650 5.77 -27.96 5.78
CA ASN A 650 5.18 -26.64 5.56
C ASN A 650 5.96 -25.42 6.14
N ARG A 651 7.24 -25.57 6.50
CA ARG A 651 8.06 -24.55 7.20
C ARG A 651 9.51 -24.47 6.71
N TYR A 652 9.82 -25.17 5.62
CA TYR A 652 11.17 -25.34 5.12
C TYR A 652 11.86 -24.01 4.79
N PHE A 653 11.27 -23.19 3.93
CA PHE A 653 11.88 -21.96 3.44
C PHE A 653 12.02 -20.91 4.54
N ARG A 654 11.05 -20.82 5.45
CA ARG A 654 11.12 -19.96 6.63
C ARG A 654 12.29 -20.35 7.52
N TRP A 655 12.48 -21.65 7.80
CA TRP A 655 13.60 -22.14 8.64
C TRP A 655 14.96 -21.99 7.94
N LYS A 656 15.08 -22.34 6.65
CA LYS A 656 16.29 -22.14 5.85
C LYS A 656 16.72 -20.67 5.84
N GLY A 657 15.75 -19.75 5.77
CA GLY A 657 15.99 -18.32 5.87
C GLY A 657 16.51 -17.86 7.25
N MET A 658 16.06 -18.48 8.34
CA MET A 658 16.53 -18.18 9.69
C MET A 658 17.98 -18.63 9.92
N ASN A 659 18.34 -19.82 9.45
CA ASN A 659 19.70 -20.37 9.63
C ASN A 659 20.76 -19.55 8.86
N LYS A 660 20.44 -19.02 7.68
CA LYS A 660 21.33 -18.09 6.95
C LYS A 660 21.56 -16.75 7.65
N GLY A 661 20.70 -16.37 8.60
CA GLY A 661 20.85 -15.17 9.43
C GLY A 661 21.66 -15.39 10.72
N GLY A 662 21.76 -16.64 11.19
CA GLY A 662 22.48 -17.02 12.42
C GLY A 662 24.00 -17.07 12.26
N ASP A 663 24.50 -17.37 11.07
CA ASP A 663 25.95 -17.47 10.78
C ASP A 663 26.71 -16.13 10.79
N LYS A 664 26.03 -15.00 11.10
CA LYS A 664 26.69 -13.69 11.27
C LYS A 664 26.92 -13.28 12.73
N PHE A 665 26.56 -14.12 13.70
CA PHE A 665 26.80 -13.85 15.14
C PHE A 665 27.28 -15.08 15.93
N GLY A 666 27.90 -16.06 15.27
CA GLY A 666 28.60 -17.18 15.90
C GLY A 666 30.11 -16.99 15.88
N GLY A 667 30.63 -16.14 16.77
CA GLY A 667 32.06 -15.88 16.90
C GLY A 667 32.34 -14.90 18.04
N MET A 668 32.42 -15.47 19.26
CA MET A 668 32.67 -14.87 20.58
C MET A 668 31.47 -14.25 21.32
#